data_AF-E3MHF9-F1
#
_entry.id   AF-E3MHF9-F1
#
_cell.length_a   1.000
_cell.length_b   1.000
_cell.length_c   1.000
_cell.angle_alpha   90.00
_cell.angle_beta   90.00
_cell.angle_gamma   90.00
#
_symmetry.space_group_name_H-M   'P 1'
#
loop_
_entity.id
_entity.type
_entity.pdbx_description
1 polymer ?
#
loop_
_entity_poly.entity_id
_entity_poly.type
_entity_poly.pdbx_seq_one_letter_code
_entity_poly.pdbx_strand_id
1 'polypeptide(L)'
;MKLLVIASLLAISISSAYAPRHIGNRPRYQRATNYDFPYKQAGLDEMSFANGVSQNEDFNSIIQKLSMTARVVSALSLQKGLSDGSIPVDDVIAELLNIESADLKGLETFDKKKVDDFVNNIYGMKLDDKSKTLDEGFRDVFMIRKIWTEIGGEKGLDGLPDDATYKELESLKKLDTTPLASLPLDRLITQLSTFSSLNEQAIGTLKSELSSILNSIDKLAASSDFPKYIATLDRLKPIGSFAQMADLYNTLPIFMAEYSKIKVNSAVLNFKNLKAMFPSFESDSSTKTMSSIITSRLFANSMTRAHSAGFVNGFKDLRYLKDDVKNQWLLKQIDPSIDVKRLGQFDQLEGFMNELDEKWMKISTQNAYDTAKRLAGAHTLLNFQTSFELIESHLKTVMETVEKCKTNKRWINEVPIELNRILEKAGILNNKLTTLSFINSMANQMKESINRLSKNTSPDNVLMISQFLQGLKSQLTIVTSAPAFKDVDMEMSHVVLISGIKSHPWTQPYIDSFNKIKELGSDFDEVAQAAMAVIEVRELIKAGDVSDVMKEVTLALFDSSASLASIRKKLDTWKADGNGVDKNLARNLKDLPQLSKSFGEGINSLVMAKRASEKEAEFKNFVESGHSVRTGVETWADKQLEKEFSELWGDFDGTSTKIVLILTAINGWTGGLKVAKNWNLPDYASIFTEFPKIDDVILDTDNRIDAANRFDKRQYAGNLKEGVPKFKKSLLELSKLDLKFSRFQSSVHQMPTTLMEMSEKLRNPNKIDETDTEEEMVNNDSEKRRRLENLLKEDKMEDGPNYGSSNFEFGKLAMIFLVIQL
;
A
#
# COMPACT_ATOMS: atom_id res chain seq x y z
N MET A 1 -19.51 13.41 7.21
CA MET A 1 -18.74 12.35 7.89
C MET A 1 -19.25 10.94 7.61
N LYS A 2 -20.54 10.60 7.87
CA LYS A 2 -21.10 9.26 7.57
C LYS A 2 -20.97 8.83 6.10
N LEU A 3 -21.17 9.73 5.13
CA LEU A 3 -20.98 9.45 3.69
C LEU A 3 -19.52 9.15 3.27
N LEU A 4 -18.54 9.75 3.95
CA LEU A 4 -17.11 9.55 3.64
C LEU A 4 -16.59 8.23 4.22
N VAL A 5 -17.08 7.86 5.41
CA VAL A 5 -16.81 6.54 6.03
C VAL A 5 -17.49 5.41 5.26
N ILE A 6 -18.70 5.65 4.73
CA ILE A 6 -19.42 4.72 3.84
C ILE A 6 -18.69 4.54 2.51
N ALA A 7 -18.17 5.61 1.89
CA ALA A 7 -17.40 5.54 0.65
C ALA A 7 -16.06 4.79 0.81
N SER A 8 -15.35 4.98 1.94
CA SER A 8 -14.12 4.25 2.24
C SER A 8 -14.35 2.77 2.55
N LEU A 9 -15.44 2.42 3.23
CA LEU A 9 -15.80 1.02 3.51
C LEU A 9 -16.29 0.27 2.26
N LEU A 10 -16.97 0.96 1.32
CA LEU A 10 -17.32 0.44 0.00
C LEU A 10 -16.08 0.25 -0.89
N ALA A 11 -15.08 1.14 -0.84
CA ALA A 11 -13.85 0.99 -1.61
C ALA A 11 -13.03 -0.25 -1.17
N ILE A 12 -12.97 -0.54 0.13
CA ILE A 12 -12.21 -1.68 0.71
C ILE A 12 -12.90 -3.03 0.48
N SER A 13 -14.23 -3.07 0.54
CA SER A 13 -15.02 -4.29 0.26
C SER A 13 -15.12 -4.61 -1.24
N ILE A 14 -14.95 -3.61 -2.10
CA ILE A 14 -14.97 -3.75 -3.57
C ILE A 14 -13.58 -4.14 -4.08
N SER A 15 -12.47 -3.66 -3.52
CA SER A 15 -11.13 -4.11 -3.95
C SER A 15 -10.90 -5.62 -3.81
N SER A 16 -11.65 -6.32 -2.96
CA SER A 16 -11.52 -7.77 -2.76
C SER A 16 -12.47 -8.65 -3.56
N ALA A 17 -13.46 -8.04 -4.22
CA ALA A 17 -14.43 -8.75 -5.07
C ALA A 17 -14.14 -8.58 -6.57
N TYR A 18 -13.07 -7.85 -6.93
CA TYR A 18 -12.82 -7.41 -8.30
C TYR A 18 -11.64 -8.18 -8.91
N ALA A 19 -11.98 -9.37 -9.37
CA ALA A 19 -11.31 -10.02 -10.48
C ALA A 19 -12.37 -10.30 -11.56
N PRO A 20 -12.39 -9.57 -12.69
CA PRO A 20 -13.34 -9.86 -13.75
C PRO A 20 -13.14 -11.30 -14.24
N ARG A 21 -14.23 -11.97 -14.58
CA ARG A 21 -14.23 -13.30 -15.23
C ARG A 21 -15.15 -13.22 -16.43
N HIS A 22 -14.77 -13.83 -17.55
CA HIS A 22 -15.71 -14.07 -18.65
C HIS A 22 -15.57 -15.45 -19.32
N ILE A 23 -16.70 -15.92 -19.82
CA ILE A 23 -17.02 -17.25 -20.38
C ILE A 23 -16.97 -17.14 -21.92
N GLY A 24 -16.24 -18.04 -22.61
CA GLY A 24 -15.89 -17.90 -24.04
C GLY A 24 -16.67 -18.73 -25.08
N ASN A 25 -16.47 -18.45 -26.39
CA ASN A 25 -15.88 -19.34 -27.44
C ASN A 25 -16.02 -18.81 -28.92
N ARG A 26 -14.88 -18.58 -29.60
CA ARG A 26 -14.43 -18.95 -31.00
C ARG A 26 -15.13 -18.42 -32.30
N PRO A 27 -14.47 -18.40 -33.51
CA PRO A 27 -13.32 -19.22 -33.97
C PRO A 27 -12.13 -18.59 -34.78
N ARG A 28 -10.95 -19.24 -34.60
CA ARG A 28 -9.80 -19.60 -35.49
C ARG A 28 -9.37 -18.73 -36.70
N TYR A 29 -8.05 -18.49 -36.78
CA TYR A 29 -7.16 -18.90 -37.90
C TYR A 29 -5.72 -19.17 -37.40
N GLN A 30 -5.03 -20.12 -38.05
CA GLN A 30 -3.74 -20.76 -37.68
C GLN A 30 -2.55 -20.30 -38.56
N ARG A 31 -1.33 -20.57 -38.02
CA ARG A 31 0.05 -20.60 -38.59
C ARG A 31 0.89 -19.35 -38.29
N ALA A 32 2.19 -19.43 -37.94
CA ALA A 32 3.19 -20.47 -38.17
C ALA A 32 4.16 -20.65 -36.99
N THR A 33 4.76 -21.84 -36.93
CA THR A 33 5.70 -22.40 -35.96
C THR A 33 7.16 -22.03 -36.23
N ASN A 34 7.98 -22.23 -35.19
CA ASN A 34 9.45 -22.28 -35.10
C ASN A 34 10.10 -20.98 -34.65
N TYR A 35 10.71 -20.99 -33.46
CA TYR A 35 12.15 -20.74 -33.26
C TYR A 35 12.61 -21.23 -31.88
N ASP A 36 13.81 -21.79 -31.87
CA ASP A 36 14.45 -22.53 -30.80
C ASP A 36 14.69 -21.76 -29.49
N PHE A 37 14.66 -22.52 -28.39
CA PHE A 37 15.03 -22.14 -27.03
C PHE A 37 16.50 -21.67 -26.91
N PRO A 38 16.78 -20.72 -26.01
CA PRO A 38 17.92 -20.90 -25.11
C PRO A 38 17.65 -20.35 -23.69
N TYR A 39 17.42 -21.24 -22.71
CA TYR A 39 17.66 -20.95 -21.29
C TYR A 39 18.69 -21.92 -20.76
N LYS A 40 19.92 -21.42 -20.58
CA LYS A 40 20.97 -21.93 -19.68
C LYS A 40 22.14 -20.95 -19.72
N GLN A 41 22.05 -19.84 -18.98
CA GLN A 41 23.17 -19.01 -18.50
C GLN A 41 22.65 -17.73 -17.83
N ALA A 42 22.00 -17.86 -16.67
CA ALA A 42 21.77 -16.74 -15.77
C ALA A 42 22.55 -17.02 -14.49
N GLY A 43 23.90 -16.95 -14.55
CA GLY A 43 24.82 -17.29 -13.45
C GLY A 43 24.44 -16.61 -12.14
N LEU A 44 23.65 -17.32 -11.33
CA LEU A 44 23.03 -16.85 -10.09
C LEU A 44 23.35 -17.78 -8.90
N ASP A 45 24.23 -18.77 -9.10
CA ASP A 45 24.61 -19.75 -8.06
C ASP A 45 25.69 -19.24 -7.10
N GLU A 46 26.17 -17.99 -7.22
CA GLU A 46 27.33 -17.50 -6.44
C GLU A 46 27.05 -16.23 -5.60
N MET A 47 25.82 -16.04 -5.13
CA MET A 47 25.55 -15.06 -4.05
C MET A 47 25.80 -15.70 -2.68
N SER A 48 27.05 -16.03 -2.37
CA SER A 48 27.47 -16.36 -1.01
C SER A 48 28.35 -15.23 -0.48
N PHE A 49 27.91 -14.54 0.59
CA PHE A 49 28.76 -13.54 1.23
C PHE A 49 28.75 -13.71 2.74
N ALA A 50 29.96 -14.00 3.23
CA ALA A 50 30.34 -14.15 4.61
C ALA A 50 30.53 -12.79 5.29
N ASN A 51 30.33 -12.78 6.61
CA ASN A 51 30.55 -11.67 7.52
C ASN A 51 31.98 -11.10 7.41
N GLY A 52 32.10 -9.83 7.02
CA GLY A 52 33.33 -9.05 7.07
C GLY A 52 33.41 -8.23 8.36
N VAL A 53 34.41 -8.52 9.19
CA VAL A 53 34.69 -7.84 10.47
C VAL A 53 35.34 -6.48 10.23
N SER A 54 34.86 -5.43 10.91
CA SER A 54 35.50 -4.10 10.97
C SER A 54 35.36 -3.50 12.39
N GLN A 55 36.34 -2.67 12.78
CA GLN A 55 36.48 -2.10 14.13
C GLN A 55 35.48 -0.98 14.50
N ASN A 56 34.45 -0.73 13.67
CA ASN A 56 33.32 0.16 13.97
C ASN A 56 32.20 -0.59 14.71
N GLU A 57 31.22 0.13 15.24
CA GLU A 57 29.95 -0.52 15.58
C GLU A 57 29.22 -0.89 14.29
N ASP A 58 28.82 -2.16 14.15
CA ASP A 58 27.94 -2.61 13.07
C ASP A 58 26.57 -1.91 13.20
N PHE A 59 25.95 -1.55 12.08
CA PHE A 59 24.59 -1.04 11.93
C PHE A 59 23.58 -1.74 12.87
N ASN A 60 23.72 -3.04 13.08
CA ASN A 60 22.89 -3.80 14.02
C ASN A 60 23.01 -3.31 15.48
N SER A 61 24.23 -3.01 15.94
CA SER A 61 24.48 -2.49 17.30
C SER A 61 23.83 -1.11 17.50
N ILE A 62 23.87 -0.27 16.47
CA ILE A 62 23.25 1.07 16.49
C ILE A 62 21.74 0.94 16.64
N ILE A 63 21.10 0.14 15.77
CA ILE A 63 19.65 -0.09 15.84
C ILE A 63 19.27 -0.68 17.19
N GLN A 64 20.07 -1.60 17.75
CA GLN A 64 19.81 -2.15 19.08
C GLN A 64 19.83 -1.08 20.17
N LYS A 65 20.84 -0.20 20.21
CA LYS A 65 20.94 0.90 21.19
C LYS A 65 19.78 1.88 21.09
N LEU A 66 19.46 2.30 19.86
CA LEU A 66 18.37 3.24 19.62
C LEU A 66 17.00 2.61 19.90
N SER A 67 16.78 1.35 19.53
CA SER A 67 15.53 0.63 19.82
C SER A 67 15.34 0.39 21.32
N MET A 68 16.40 0.03 22.04
CA MET A 68 16.39 -0.07 23.49
C MET A 68 16.00 1.26 24.14
N THR A 69 16.59 2.38 23.67
CA THR A 69 16.22 3.72 24.14
C THR A 69 14.75 3.99 23.87
N ALA A 70 14.27 3.70 22.64
CA ALA A 70 12.90 3.94 22.21
C ALA A 70 11.88 3.19 23.09
N ARG A 71 12.16 1.92 23.41
CA ARG A 71 11.32 1.11 24.30
C ARG A 71 11.27 1.67 25.71
N VAL A 72 12.40 2.08 26.28
CA VAL A 72 12.46 2.62 27.64
C VAL A 72 11.75 3.98 27.74
N VAL A 73 11.98 4.91 26.80
CA VAL A 73 11.29 6.21 26.82
C VAL A 73 9.79 6.07 26.52
N SER A 74 9.40 5.12 25.67
CA SER A 74 7.98 4.80 25.46
C SER A 74 7.35 4.19 26.71
N ALA A 75 8.04 3.30 27.41
CA ALA A 75 7.57 2.73 28.68
C ALA A 75 7.39 3.81 29.76
N LEU A 76 8.33 4.76 29.87
CA LEU A 76 8.21 5.92 30.78
C LEU A 76 7.00 6.80 30.41
N SER A 77 6.84 7.10 29.12
CA SER A 77 5.71 7.88 28.60
C SER A 77 4.38 7.20 28.91
N LEU A 78 4.29 5.88 28.65
CA LEU A 78 3.10 5.08 28.96
C LEU A 78 2.80 5.06 30.45
N GLN A 79 3.81 4.81 31.30
CA GLN A 79 3.61 4.79 32.75
C GLN A 79 3.06 6.12 33.26
N LYS A 80 3.64 7.24 32.82
CA LYS A 80 3.17 8.59 33.17
C LYS A 80 1.74 8.82 32.68
N GLY A 81 1.50 8.63 31.39
CA GLY A 81 0.21 8.95 30.77
C GLY A 81 -0.94 8.04 31.20
N LEU A 82 -0.65 6.79 31.55
CA LEU A 82 -1.64 5.89 32.16
C LEU A 82 -1.98 6.31 33.60
N SER A 83 -0.98 6.78 34.35
CA SER A 83 -1.15 7.18 35.76
C SER A 83 -1.91 8.51 35.91
N ASP A 84 -1.67 9.48 35.03
CA ASP A 84 -2.40 10.76 35.01
C ASP A 84 -3.69 10.74 34.18
N GLY A 85 -3.95 9.63 33.47
CA GLY A 85 -5.15 9.43 32.65
C GLY A 85 -5.11 10.13 31.28
N SER A 86 -4.01 10.74 30.88
CA SER A 86 -3.84 11.35 29.56
C SER A 86 -3.74 10.34 28.42
N ILE A 87 -3.43 9.07 28.71
CA ILE A 87 -3.37 7.97 27.74
C ILE A 87 -4.46 6.93 28.06
N PRO A 88 -5.40 6.66 27.13
CA PRO A 88 -6.39 5.60 27.30
C PRO A 88 -5.77 4.19 27.27
N VAL A 89 -6.19 3.32 28.19
CA VAL A 89 -5.70 1.92 28.27
C VAL A 89 -5.97 1.16 26.97
N ASP A 90 -7.16 1.32 26.40
CA ASP A 90 -7.57 0.55 25.22
C ASP A 90 -6.77 0.91 23.97
N ASP A 91 -6.34 2.17 23.84
CA ASP A 91 -5.45 2.60 22.75
C ASP A 91 -4.07 1.95 22.88
N VAL A 92 -3.55 1.83 24.11
CA VAL A 92 -2.28 1.12 24.36
C VAL A 92 -2.39 -0.36 24.01
N ILE A 93 -3.50 -1.01 24.37
CA ILE A 93 -3.72 -2.42 24.03
C ILE A 93 -3.80 -2.60 22.51
N ALA A 94 -4.59 -1.75 21.82
CA ALA A 94 -4.77 -1.80 20.38
C ALA A 94 -3.44 -1.61 19.64
N GLU A 95 -2.66 -0.58 19.99
CA GLU A 95 -1.37 -0.29 19.37
C GLU A 95 -0.34 -1.42 19.61
N LEU A 96 -0.30 -2.01 20.81
CA LEU A 96 0.62 -3.10 21.12
C LEU A 96 0.22 -4.41 20.44
N LEU A 97 -1.08 -4.67 20.24
CA LEU A 97 -1.58 -5.83 19.49
C LEU A 97 -1.60 -5.62 17.98
N ASN A 98 -1.22 -4.43 17.49
CA ASN A 98 -1.24 -4.03 16.09
C ASN A 98 -2.63 -4.13 15.44
N ILE A 99 -3.67 -3.68 16.15
CA ILE A 99 -5.07 -3.64 15.68
C ILE A 99 -5.67 -2.25 15.90
N GLU A 100 -6.76 -1.90 15.21
CA GLU A 100 -7.42 -0.62 15.45
C GLU A 100 -8.20 -0.64 16.78
N SER A 101 -8.31 0.49 17.49
CA SER A 101 -9.11 0.57 18.72
C SER A 101 -10.58 0.19 18.50
N ALA A 102 -11.10 0.41 17.28
CA ALA A 102 -12.45 -0.03 16.89
C ALA A 102 -12.59 -1.55 16.85
N ASP A 103 -11.55 -2.29 16.45
CA ASP A 103 -11.56 -3.76 16.41
C ASP A 103 -11.57 -4.33 17.84
N LEU A 104 -10.88 -3.68 18.78
CA LEU A 104 -10.87 -4.07 20.19
C LEU A 104 -12.28 -4.02 20.77
N LYS A 105 -13.02 -2.93 20.54
CA LYS A 105 -14.44 -2.83 20.93
C LYS A 105 -15.31 -3.88 20.23
N GLY A 106 -15.04 -4.13 18.95
CA GLY A 106 -15.74 -5.16 18.17
C GLY A 106 -15.57 -6.57 18.73
N LEU A 107 -14.43 -6.88 19.35
CA LEU A 107 -14.17 -8.15 20.03
C LEU A 107 -14.98 -8.31 21.32
N GLU A 108 -15.22 -7.22 22.06
CA GLU A 108 -16.01 -7.26 23.29
C GLU A 108 -17.49 -7.50 23.03
N THR A 109 -17.99 -6.92 21.93
CA THR A 109 -19.38 -7.06 21.51
C THR A 109 -19.56 -8.17 20.47
N PHE A 110 -18.56 -9.03 20.30
CA PHE A 110 -18.56 -10.06 19.25
C PHE A 110 -19.69 -11.07 19.49
N ASP A 111 -20.65 -11.12 18.58
CA ASP A 111 -21.79 -12.04 18.69
C ASP A 111 -21.52 -13.31 17.86
N LYS A 112 -20.90 -14.29 18.52
CA LYS A 112 -20.60 -15.59 17.91
C LYS A 112 -21.83 -16.22 17.27
N LYS A 113 -22.98 -16.17 17.93
CA LYS A 113 -24.19 -16.83 17.45
C LYS A 113 -24.68 -16.18 16.16
N LYS A 114 -24.70 -14.84 16.09
CA LYS A 114 -25.07 -14.12 14.86
C LYS A 114 -24.18 -14.49 13.68
N VAL A 115 -22.85 -14.54 13.88
CA VAL A 115 -21.92 -14.89 12.80
C VAL A 115 -22.07 -16.35 12.38
N ASP A 116 -22.21 -17.28 13.32
CA ASP A 116 -22.43 -18.70 13.02
C ASP A 116 -23.75 -18.91 12.26
N ASP A 117 -24.84 -18.29 12.71
CA ASP A 117 -26.15 -18.34 12.04
C ASP A 117 -26.05 -17.74 10.63
N PHE A 118 -25.32 -16.65 10.44
CA PHE A 118 -25.07 -16.05 9.12
C PHE A 118 -24.34 -17.02 8.17
N VAL A 119 -23.26 -17.64 8.63
CA VAL A 119 -22.49 -18.62 7.84
C VAL A 119 -23.38 -19.82 7.49
N ASN A 120 -24.07 -20.40 8.48
CA ASN A 120 -24.98 -21.52 8.26
C ASN A 120 -26.09 -21.18 7.26
N ASN A 121 -26.63 -19.96 7.32
CA ASN A 121 -27.65 -19.50 6.40
C ASN A 121 -27.13 -19.38 4.95
N ILE A 122 -25.92 -18.83 4.76
CA ILE A 122 -25.29 -18.76 3.43
C ILE A 122 -25.15 -20.17 2.83
N TYR A 123 -24.57 -21.10 3.58
CA TYR A 123 -24.30 -22.46 3.07
C TYR A 123 -25.55 -23.35 3.00
N GLY A 124 -26.59 -23.05 3.77
CA GLY A 124 -27.90 -23.69 3.69
C GLY A 124 -28.80 -23.16 2.56
N MET A 125 -28.42 -22.05 1.91
CA MET A 125 -29.25 -21.40 0.91
C MET A 125 -29.29 -22.16 -0.42
N LYS A 126 -30.48 -22.19 -1.03
CA LYS A 126 -30.68 -22.70 -2.39
C LYS A 126 -31.05 -21.55 -3.32
N LEU A 127 -30.14 -21.24 -4.24
CA LEU A 127 -30.33 -20.25 -5.29
C LEU A 127 -30.65 -20.96 -6.62
N ASP A 128 -31.60 -20.42 -7.37
CA ASP A 128 -31.88 -20.86 -8.73
C ASP A 128 -30.82 -20.28 -9.69
N ASP A 129 -30.24 -21.14 -10.52
CA ASP A 129 -29.16 -20.77 -11.44
C ASP A 129 -29.65 -20.08 -12.71
N LYS A 130 -30.96 -20.11 -12.98
CA LYS A 130 -31.53 -19.51 -14.20
C LYS A 130 -31.42 -17.98 -14.23
N SER A 131 -31.28 -17.32 -13.08
CA SER A 131 -31.08 -15.86 -13.01
C SER A 131 -29.64 -15.42 -13.33
N LYS A 132 -28.66 -16.33 -13.34
CA LYS A 132 -27.22 -16.00 -13.33
C LYS A 132 -26.82 -14.91 -14.34
N THR A 133 -27.19 -15.07 -15.61
CA THR A 133 -26.85 -14.10 -16.66
C THR A 133 -27.50 -12.73 -16.44
N LEU A 134 -28.71 -12.70 -15.87
CA LEU A 134 -29.42 -11.46 -15.57
C LEU A 134 -28.77 -10.76 -14.35
N ASP A 135 -28.42 -11.53 -13.32
CA ASP A 135 -27.70 -11.01 -12.14
C ASP A 135 -26.36 -10.39 -12.56
N GLU A 136 -25.59 -11.11 -13.38
CA GLU A 136 -24.30 -10.64 -13.94
C GLU A 136 -24.50 -9.35 -14.75
N GLY A 137 -25.55 -9.29 -15.58
CA GLY A 137 -25.88 -8.09 -16.32
C GLY A 137 -26.12 -6.85 -15.44
N PHE A 138 -26.87 -6.98 -14.34
CA PHE A 138 -27.09 -5.85 -13.43
C PHE A 138 -25.80 -5.40 -12.73
N ARG A 139 -24.98 -6.36 -12.29
CA ARG A 139 -23.63 -6.06 -11.75
C ARG A 139 -22.80 -5.31 -12.79
N ASP A 140 -22.80 -5.74 -14.05
CA ASP A 140 -21.96 -5.15 -15.09
C ASP A 140 -22.40 -3.73 -15.43
N VAL A 141 -23.71 -3.45 -15.47
CA VAL A 141 -24.24 -2.07 -15.59
C VAL A 141 -23.82 -1.21 -14.40
N PHE A 142 -23.86 -1.78 -13.18
CA PHE A 142 -23.43 -1.08 -11.97
C PHE A 142 -21.92 -0.78 -12.01
N MET A 143 -21.11 -1.72 -12.49
CA MET A 143 -19.68 -1.54 -12.69
C MET A 143 -19.38 -0.45 -13.73
N ILE A 144 -20.10 -0.44 -14.86
CA ILE A 144 -19.99 0.64 -15.87
C ILE A 144 -20.32 1.98 -15.24
N ARG A 145 -21.43 2.09 -14.49
CA ARG A 145 -21.83 3.31 -13.78
C ARG A 145 -20.69 3.79 -12.86
N LYS A 146 -20.15 2.88 -12.06
CA LYS A 146 -19.12 3.19 -11.06
C LYS A 146 -17.81 3.63 -11.71
N ILE A 147 -17.31 2.89 -12.71
CA ILE A 147 -16.08 3.26 -13.43
C ILE A 147 -16.25 4.62 -14.12
N TRP A 148 -17.40 4.86 -14.74
CA TRP A 148 -17.71 6.13 -15.43
C TRP A 148 -17.78 7.33 -14.48
N THR A 149 -18.22 7.13 -13.24
CA THR A 149 -18.43 8.20 -12.26
C THR A 149 -17.23 8.45 -11.33
N GLU A 150 -16.50 7.40 -10.91
CA GLU A 150 -15.53 7.47 -9.82
C GLU A 150 -14.06 7.31 -10.25
N ILE A 151 -13.77 6.44 -11.24
CA ILE A 151 -12.40 5.94 -11.49
C ILE A 151 -11.72 6.63 -12.69
N GLY A 152 -12.47 7.41 -13.48
CA GLY A 152 -11.91 8.23 -14.56
C GLY A 152 -12.72 8.21 -15.85
N GLY A 153 -14.06 8.20 -15.76
CA GLY A 153 -14.92 8.35 -16.94
C GLY A 153 -14.83 9.73 -17.59
N GLU A 154 -15.93 10.48 -17.63
CA GLU A 154 -16.08 11.71 -18.43
C GLU A 154 -14.89 12.70 -18.30
N LYS A 155 -14.39 12.91 -17.07
CA LYS A 155 -13.27 13.80 -16.77
C LYS A 155 -11.90 13.21 -17.10
N GLY A 156 -11.74 11.88 -16.97
CA GLY A 156 -10.48 11.23 -17.31
C GLY A 156 -10.18 11.36 -18.81
N LEU A 157 -11.22 11.37 -19.64
CA LEU A 157 -11.12 11.59 -21.08
C LEU A 157 -10.72 13.03 -21.45
N ASP A 158 -10.88 14.02 -20.57
CA ASP A 158 -10.41 15.40 -20.83
C ASP A 158 -8.87 15.52 -20.78
N GLY A 159 -8.21 14.60 -20.09
CA GLY A 159 -6.76 14.60 -19.91
C GLY A 159 -5.97 13.95 -21.05
N LEU A 160 -6.65 13.38 -22.05
CA LEU A 160 -6.00 12.66 -23.15
C LEU A 160 -5.08 13.57 -23.99
N PRO A 161 -4.00 13.04 -24.58
CA PRO A 161 -3.17 13.80 -25.51
C PRO A 161 -3.96 14.21 -26.75
N ASP A 162 -3.69 15.42 -27.24
CA ASP A 162 -4.15 15.83 -28.55
C ASP A 162 -3.38 15.10 -29.66
N ASP A 163 -3.86 15.27 -30.89
CA ASP A 163 -3.27 14.68 -32.09
C ASP A 163 -1.78 14.94 -32.24
N ALA A 164 -1.34 16.17 -31.96
CA ALA A 164 0.04 16.58 -32.11
C ALA A 164 0.92 15.89 -31.05
N THR A 165 0.51 15.96 -29.79
CA THR A 165 1.20 15.36 -28.64
C THR A 165 1.29 13.84 -28.78
N TYR A 166 0.22 13.17 -29.23
CA TYR A 166 0.24 11.72 -29.45
C TYR A 166 1.22 11.34 -30.56
N LYS A 167 1.24 12.09 -31.68
CA LYS A 167 2.15 11.84 -32.80
C LYS A 167 3.61 12.05 -32.45
N GLU A 168 3.93 12.85 -31.43
CA GLU A 168 5.31 12.96 -30.95
C GLU A 168 5.90 11.63 -30.47
N LEU A 169 5.08 10.67 -30.03
CA LEU A 169 5.54 9.33 -29.63
C LEU A 169 6.24 8.57 -30.75
N GLU A 170 5.99 8.87 -32.03
CA GLU A 170 6.73 8.29 -33.17
C GLU A 170 8.24 8.59 -33.10
N SER A 171 8.62 9.69 -32.47
CA SER A 171 10.04 10.04 -32.31
C SER A 171 10.81 9.00 -31.49
N LEU A 172 10.13 8.24 -30.62
CA LEU A 172 10.72 7.16 -29.85
C LEU A 172 11.26 6.03 -30.73
N LYS A 173 10.77 5.86 -31.96
CA LYS A 173 11.34 4.90 -32.92
C LYS A 173 12.79 5.20 -33.29
N LYS A 174 13.24 6.44 -33.08
CA LYS A 174 14.63 6.88 -33.33
C LYS A 174 15.55 6.63 -32.13
N LEU A 175 15.00 6.21 -30.98
CA LEU A 175 15.79 5.96 -29.78
C LEU A 175 16.64 4.70 -29.96
N ASP A 176 17.96 4.87 -30.05
CA ASP A 176 18.89 3.77 -30.22
C ASP A 176 19.42 3.26 -28.88
N THR A 177 18.92 2.10 -28.46
CA THR A 177 19.37 1.42 -27.23
C THR A 177 20.46 0.37 -27.49
N THR A 178 20.92 0.20 -28.74
CA THR A 178 21.96 -0.77 -29.10
C THR A 178 23.25 -0.62 -28.29
N PRO A 179 23.74 0.61 -27.97
CA PRO A 179 24.94 0.78 -27.15
C PRO A 179 24.84 0.18 -25.74
N LEU A 180 23.62 0.01 -25.21
CA LEU A 180 23.40 -0.58 -23.90
C LEU A 180 23.30 -2.12 -23.95
N ALA A 181 22.92 -2.70 -25.08
CA ALA A 181 22.79 -4.15 -25.24
C ALA A 181 24.14 -4.88 -25.33
N SER A 182 25.21 -4.17 -25.72
CA SER A 182 26.55 -4.72 -25.95
C SER A 182 27.53 -4.48 -24.80
N LEU A 183 27.04 -4.04 -23.64
CA LEU A 183 27.88 -3.74 -22.49
C LEU A 183 28.54 -5.01 -21.91
N PRO A 184 29.85 -4.99 -21.57
CA PRO A 184 30.58 -6.16 -21.07
C PRO A 184 30.30 -6.43 -19.58
N LEU A 185 29.04 -6.42 -19.16
CA LEU A 185 28.64 -6.42 -17.75
C LEU A 185 29.13 -7.66 -16.99
N ASP A 186 29.01 -8.85 -17.59
CA ASP A 186 29.44 -10.10 -16.94
C ASP A 186 30.93 -10.13 -16.65
N ARG A 187 31.74 -9.66 -17.60
CA ARG A 187 33.18 -9.55 -17.42
C ARG A 187 33.52 -8.58 -16.29
N LEU A 188 32.87 -7.42 -16.25
CA LEU A 188 33.11 -6.38 -15.25
C LEU A 188 32.67 -6.82 -13.84
N ILE A 189 31.55 -7.53 -13.73
CA ILE A 189 31.07 -8.12 -12.46
C ILE A 189 32.11 -9.12 -11.93
N THR A 190 32.64 -10.00 -12.78
CA THR A 190 33.70 -10.96 -12.41
C THR A 190 35.02 -10.27 -12.01
N GLN A 191 35.37 -9.14 -12.65
CA GLN A 191 36.53 -8.35 -12.24
C GLN A 191 36.33 -7.70 -10.87
N LEU A 192 35.11 -7.23 -10.57
CA LEU A 192 34.78 -6.67 -9.25
C LEU A 192 34.76 -7.73 -8.15
N SER A 193 34.35 -8.97 -8.43
CA SER A 193 34.39 -10.05 -7.42
C SER A 193 35.82 -10.45 -7.03
N THR A 194 36.79 -10.20 -7.91
CA THR A 194 38.22 -10.47 -7.67
C THR A 194 39.03 -9.20 -7.41
N PHE A 195 38.37 -8.09 -7.06
CA PHE A 195 38.96 -6.75 -6.98
C PHE A 195 40.22 -6.66 -6.09
N SER A 196 40.25 -7.39 -4.97
CA SER A 196 41.38 -7.41 -4.02
C SER A 196 42.68 -7.94 -4.64
N SER A 197 42.59 -8.70 -5.73
CA SER A 197 43.73 -9.26 -6.47
C SER A 197 44.21 -8.37 -7.62
N LEU A 198 43.49 -7.29 -7.93
CA LEU A 198 43.82 -6.41 -9.06
C LEU A 198 44.99 -5.48 -8.73
N ASN A 199 45.86 -5.25 -9.72
CA ASN A 199 46.91 -4.24 -9.64
C ASN A 199 46.37 -2.84 -10.04
N GLU A 200 47.14 -1.78 -9.78
CA GLU A 200 46.69 -0.40 -10.04
C GLU A 200 46.34 -0.15 -11.52
N GLN A 201 47.08 -0.75 -12.45
CA GLN A 201 46.80 -0.63 -13.88
C GLN A 201 45.45 -1.26 -14.24
N ALA A 202 45.15 -2.47 -13.73
CA ALA A 202 43.88 -3.15 -13.95
C ALA A 202 42.70 -2.39 -13.33
N ILE A 203 42.89 -1.80 -12.14
CA ILE A 203 41.90 -0.93 -11.51
C ILE A 203 41.66 0.33 -12.37
N GLY A 204 42.70 0.92 -12.94
CA GLY A 204 42.60 2.04 -13.87
C GLY A 204 41.78 1.70 -15.13
N THR A 205 42.01 0.53 -15.72
CA THR A 205 41.24 0.02 -16.85
C THR A 205 39.77 -0.19 -16.47
N LEU A 206 39.49 -0.88 -15.35
CA LEU A 206 38.14 -1.13 -14.84
C LEU A 206 37.38 0.19 -14.64
N LYS A 207 38.02 1.19 -14.01
CA LYS A 207 37.44 2.52 -13.83
C LYS A 207 37.10 3.20 -15.16
N SER A 208 37.99 3.12 -16.15
CA SER A 208 37.74 3.70 -17.48
C SER A 208 36.56 3.04 -18.19
N GLU A 209 36.43 1.72 -18.09
CA GLU A 209 35.33 0.98 -18.71
C GLU A 209 33.99 1.27 -18.03
N LEU A 210 33.96 1.30 -16.69
CA LEU A 210 32.79 1.74 -15.92
C LEU A 210 32.38 3.17 -16.27
N SER A 211 33.34 4.08 -16.40
CA SER A 211 33.07 5.46 -16.81
C SER A 211 32.51 5.54 -18.24
N SER A 212 32.97 4.67 -19.15
CA SER A 212 32.41 4.57 -20.50
C SER A 212 30.94 4.11 -20.50
N ILE A 213 30.58 3.19 -19.59
CA ILE A 213 29.19 2.77 -19.38
C ILE A 213 28.35 3.96 -18.92
N LEU A 214 28.80 4.69 -17.89
CA LEU A 214 28.09 5.88 -17.38
C LEU A 214 27.87 6.93 -18.48
N ASN A 215 28.92 7.21 -19.27
CA ASN A 215 28.83 8.15 -20.40
C ASN A 215 27.85 7.70 -21.49
N SER A 216 27.75 6.39 -21.73
CA SER A 216 26.80 5.83 -22.71
C SER A 216 25.36 5.99 -22.23
N ILE A 217 25.12 5.78 -20.93
CA ILE A 217 23.82 6.02 -20.29
C ILE A 217 23.46 7.51 -20.34
N ASP A 218 24.38 8.40 -19.97
CA ASP A 218 24.17 9.86 -20.01
C ASP A 218 23.82 10.35 -21.42
N LYS A 219 24.55 9.86 -22.44
CA LYS A 219 24.28 10.21 -23.85
C LYS A 219 22.89 9.77 -24.28
N LEU A 220 22.47 8.58 -23.90
CA LEU A 220 21.13 8.09 -24.21
C LEU A 220 20.05 8.92 -23.50
N ALA A 221 20.25 9.22 -22.21
CA ALA A 221 19.34 10.06 -21.44
C ALA A 221 19.23 11.48 -22.01
N ALA A 222 20.31 12.04 -22.57
CA ALA A 222 20.31 13.34 -23.22
C ALA A 222 19.68 13.32 -24.63
N SER A 223 19.55 12.16 -25.26
CA SER A 223 19.04 12.02 -26.63
C SER A 223 17.52 12.16 -26.75
N SER A 224 16.79 12.07 -25.63
CA SER A 224 15.34 12.05 -25.60
C SER A 224 14.78 12.51 -24.26
N ASP A 225 13.63 13.18 -24.28
CA ASP A 225 12.95 13.69 -23.09
C ASP A 225 12.05 12.60 -22.48
N PHE A 226 12.65 11.65 -21.76
CA PHE A 226 11.90 10.55 -21.14
C PHE A 226 10.75 11.03 -20.25
N PRO A 227 10.91 12.03 -19.35
CA PRO A 227 9.83 12.53 -18.53
C PRO A 227 8.62 13.02 -19.33
N LYS A 228 8.84 13.76 -20.43
CA LYS A 228 7.76 14.21 -21.31
C LYS A 228 7.00 13.04 -21.94
N TYR A 229 7.71 12.04 -22.45
CA TYR A 229 7.07 10.88 -23.09
C TYR A 229 6.34 10.00 -22.07
N ILE A 230 6.92 9.76 -20.90
CA ILE A 230 6.26 9.03 -19.80
C ILE A 230 4.98 9.77 -19.40
N ALA A 231 5.03 11.10 -19.20
CA ALA A 231 3.85 11.90 -18.89
C ALA A 231 2.77 11.81 -19.98
N THR A 232 3.17 11.75 -21.25
CA THR A 232 2.24 11.57 -22.38
C THR A 232 1.59 10.19 -22.37
N LEU A 233 2.37 9.14 -22.12
CA LEU A 233 1.88 7.76 -22.03
C LEU A 233 0.98 7.57 -20.81
N ASP A 234 1.29 8.20 -19.69
CA ASP A 234 0.46 8.18 -18.48
C ASP A 234 -0.92 8.81 -18.69
N ARG A 235 -1.01 9.84 -19.54
CA ARG A 235 -2.29 10.43 -19.95
C ARG A 235 -3.19 9.46 -20.71
N LEU A 236 -2.68 8.34 -21.22
CA LEU A 236 -3.47 7.32 -21.91
C LEU A 236 -4.16 6.34 -20.94
N LYS A 237 -3.75 6.28 -19.67
CA LYS A 237 -4.32 5.35 -18.67
C LYS A 237 -5.87 5.34 -18.59
N PRO A 238 -6.58 6.50 -18.68
CA PRO A 238 -8.05 6.52 -18.64
C PRO A 238 -8.74 5.72 -19.76
N ILE A 239 -8.05 5.48 -20.88
CA ILE A 239 -8.56 4.64 -21.98
C ILE A 239 -8.78 3.21 -21.50
N GLY A 240 -8.00 2.71 -20.54
CA GLY A 240 -8.16 1.35 -20.00
C GLY A 240 -9.50 1.16 -19.32
N SER A 241 -9.89 2.14 -18.50
CA SER A 241 -11.22 2.17 -17.88
C SER A 241 -12.32 2.23 -18.94
N PHE A 242 -12.15 3.05 -20.00
CA PHE A 242 -13.13 3.14 -21.09
C PHE A 242 -13.26 1.83 -21.87
N ALA A 243 -12.15 1.20 -22.25
CA ALA A 243 -12.13 -0.08 -22.95
C ALA A 243 -12.79 -1.18 -22.11
N GLN A 244 -12.53 -1.22 -20.80
CA GLN A 244 -13.18 -2.14 -19.88
C GLN A 244 -14.71 -1.94 -19.83
N MET A 245 -15.17 -0.70 -19.73
CA MET A 245 -16.61 -0.41 -19.77
C MET A 245 -17.24 -0.79 -21.10
N ALA A 246 -16.55 -0.54 -22.22
CA ALA A 246 -17.02 -0.92 -23.55
C ALA A 246 -17.11 -2.44 -23.70
N ASP A 247 -16.15 -3.19 -23.16
CA ASP A 247 -16.19 -4.65 -23.11
C ASP A 247 -17.38 -5.17 -22.30
N LEU A 248 -17.56 -4.67 -21.07
CA LEU A 248 -18.71 -5.02 -20.22
C LEU A 248 -20.03 -4.69 -20.92
N TYR A 249 -20.09 -3.52 -21.57
CA TYR A 249 -21.27 -3.09 -22.29
C TYR A 249 -21.61 -4.02 -23.46
N ASN A 250 -20.60 -4.49 -24.19
CA ASN A 250 -20.76 -5.41 -25.32
C ASN A 250 -21.26 -6.80 -24.90
N THR A 251 -21.03 -7.20 -23.65
CA THR A 251 -21.47 -8.50 -23.11
C THR A 251 -22.80 -8.42 -22.36
N LEU A 252 -23.39 -7.22 -22.21
CA LEU A 252 -24.65 -7.05 -21.49
C LEU A 252 -25.77 -7.91 -22.10
N PRO A 253 -26.55 -8.62 -21.25
CA PRO A 253 -27.71 -9.35 -21.74
C PRO A 253 -28.77 -8.38 -22.26
N ILE A 254 -29.72 -8.92 -23.02
CA ILE A 254 -30.93 -8.19 -23.39
C ILE A 254 -31.80 -8.01 -22.14
N PHE A 255 -32.08 -6.76 -21.75
CA PHE A 255 -32.94 -6.43 -20.61
C PHE A 255 -34.40 -6.24 -21.07
N MET A 256 -34.92 -7.20 -21.81
CA MET A 256 -36.32 -7.22 -22.23
C MET A 256 -37.05 -8.33 -21.47
N ALA A 257 -38.00 -7.91 -20.64
CA ALA A 257 -38.76 -8.79 -19.76
C ALA A 257 -39.54 -9.87 -20.53
N GLU A 258 -40.08 -9.53 -21.70
CA GLU A 258 -40.87 -10.43 -22.55
C GLU A 258 -40.08 -11.69 -22.96
N TYR A 259 -38.78 -11.54 -23.22
CA TYR A 259 -37.89 -12.63 -23.62
C TYR A 259 -37.19 -13.32 -22.43
N SER A 260 -37.34 -12.78 -21.21
CA SER A 260 -36.56 -13.18 -20.03
C SER A 260 -37.40 -13.68 -18.86
N LYS A 261 -38.68 -14.00 -19.07
CA LYS A 261 -39.63 -14.37 -17.99
C LYS A 261 -39.08 -15.43 -17.01
N ILE A 262 -38.42 -16.48 -17.52
CA ILE A 262 -37.82 -17.53 -16.67
C ILE A 262 -36.71 -16.95 -15.78
N LYS A 263 -35.83 -16.10 -16.34
CA LYS A 263 -34.73 -15.47 -15.61
C LYS A 263 -35.25 -14.47 -14.57
N VAL A 264 -36.28 -13.69 -14.92
CA VAL A 264 -36.95 -12.73 -14.05
C VAL A 264 -37.57 -13.43 -12.85
N ASN A 265 -38.35 -14.49 -13.07
CA ASN A 265 -38.96 -15.26 -11.99
C ASN A 265 -37.91 -15.89 -11.06
N SER A 266 -36.82 -16.39 -11.64
CA SER A 266 -35.68 -16.93 -10.92
C SER A 266 -34.98 -15.87 -10.05
N ALA A 267 -34.75 -14.68 -10.60
CA ALA A 267 -34.14 -13.56 -9.88
C ALA A 267 -35.02 -13.10 -8.71
N VAL A 268 -36.32 -12.91 -8.94
CA VAL A 268 -37.29 -12.55 -7.89
C VAL A 268 -37.32 -13.59 -6.78
N LEU A 269 -37.32 -14.89 -7.12
CA LEU A 269 -37.26 -15.97 -6.14
C LEU A 269 -35.97 -15.90 -5.32
N ASN A 270 -34.83 -15.70 -5.96
CA ASN A 270 -33.53 -15.57 -5.29
C ASN A 270 -33.50 -14.36 -4.36
N PHE A 271 -33.97 -13.19 -4.81
CA PHE A 271 -34.04 -11.97 -3.99
C PHE A 271 -34.97 -12.15 -2.79
N LYS A 272 -36.11 -12.82 -2.98
CA LYS A 272 -37.03 -13.17 -1.90
C LYS A 272 -36.39 -14.11 -0.88
N ASN A 273 -35.67 -15.14 -1.34
CA ASN A 273 -34.98 -16.08 -0.47
C ASN A 273 -33.89 -15.36 0.35
N LEU A 274 -33.10 -14.48 -0.26
CA LEU A 274 -32.11 -13.66 0.44
C LEU A 274 -32.79 -12.78 1.51
N LYS A 275 -33.85 -12.05 1.14
CA LYS A 275 -34.56 -11.17 2.09
C LYS A 275 -35.20 -11.94 3.24
N ALA A 276 -35.77 -13.12 2.99
CA ALA A 276 -36.37 -13.94 4.02
C ALA A 276 -35.32 -14.51 4.99
N MET A 277 -34.14 -14.87 4.48
CA MET A 277 -33.07 -15.47 5.28
C MET A 277 -32.25 -14.42 6.04
N PHE A 278 -32.24 -13.17 5.55
CA PHE A 278 -31.54 -12.03 6.15
C PHE A 278 -32.50 -10.83 6.31
N PRO A 279 -33.52 -10.89 7.19
CA PRO A 279 -34.63 -9.93 7.23
C PRO A 279 -34.28 -8.54 7.76
N SER A 280 -33.19 -8.41 8.53
CA SER A 280 -32.50 -7.15 8.82
C SER A 280 -31.25 -7.53 9.61
N PHE A 281 -30.14 -7.74 8.94
CA PHE A 281 -28.89 -7.89 9.67
C PHE A 281 -28.46 -6.47 10.06
N GLU A 282 -28.39 -6.18 11.35
CA GLU A 282 -27.78 -4.93 11.82
C GLU A 282 -26.37 -4.84 11.23
N SER A 283 -25.82 -3.63 11.05
CA SER A 283 -24.44 -3.47 10.59
C SER A 283 -23.47 -4.07 11.62
N ASP A 284 -23.29 -5.38 11.57
CA ASP A 284 -22.56 -6.11 12.57
C ASP A 284 -21.07 -5.85 12.35
N SER A 285 -20.44 -5.25 13.37
CA SER A 285 -19.00 -5.07 13.40
C SER A 285 -18.27 -6.41 13.45
N SER A 286 -18.92 -7.51 13.84
CA SER A 286 -18.28 -8.81 14.09
C SER A 286 -17.59 -9.39 12.85
N THR A 287 -18.22 -9.34 11.65
CA THR A 287 -17.58 -9.83 10.41
C THR A 287 -16.39 -8.97 9.99
N LYS A 288 -16.49 -7.65 10.21
CA LYS A 288 -15.39 -6.71 9.97
C LYS A 288 -14.24 -6.97 10.94
N THR A 289 -14.51 -7.05 12.24
CA THR A 289 -13.52 -7.35 13.28
C THR A 289 -12.83 -8.68 13.00
N MET A 290 -13.59 -9.72 12.65
CA MET A 290 -13.03 -11.02 12.25
C MET A 290 -12.05 -10.88 11.08
N SER A 291 -12.44 -10.17 10.02
CA SER A 291 -11.56 -9.91 8.88
C SER A 291 -10.32 -9.11 9.29
N SER A 292 -10.47 -8.05 10.09
CA SER A 292 -9.36 -7.21 10.57
C SER A 292 -8.34 -8.02 11.37
N ILE A 293 -8.80 -8.82 12.35
CA ILE A 293 -7.92 -9.62 13.22
C ILE A 293 -7.14 -10.64 12.40
N ILE A 294 -7.80 -11.40 11.52
CA ILE A 294 -7.12 -12.36 10.63
C ILE A 294 -6.10 -11.67 9.73
N THR A 295 -6.49 -10.55 9.12
CA THR A 295 -5.63 -9.79 8.20
C THR A 295 -4.38 -9.29 8.92
N SER A 296 -4.52 -8.75 10.13
CA SER A 296 -3.41 -8.19 10.92
C SER A 296 -2.32 -9.21 11.30
N ARG A 297 -2.61 -10.51 11.17
CA ARG A 297 -1.69 -11.61 11.48
C ARG A 297 -1.06 -12.27 10.25
N LEU A 298 -1.71 -12.11 9.09
CA LEU A 298 -1.17 -12.57 7.82
C LEU A 298 -0.29 -11.52 7.15
N PHE A 299 -0.66 -10.25 7.25
CA PHE A 299 -0.01 -9.14 6.58
C PHE A 299 0.43 -8.06 7.57
N ALA A 300 1.37 -7.23 7.14
CA ALA A 300 1.78 -6.06 7.91
C ALA A 300 0.59 -5.10 8.07
N ASN A 301 0.23 -4.80 9.31
CA ASN A 301 -0.68 -3.70 9.61
C ASN A 301 0.12 -2.40 9.76
N SER A 302 0.16 -1.60 8.69
CA SER A 302 0.80 -0.29 8.68
C SER A 302 0.07 0.69 9.60
N MET A 303 0.51 0.77 10.86
CA MET A 303 -0.10 1.62 11.89
C MET A 303 0.85 2.73 12.36
N THR A 304 0.30 3.93 12.50
CA THR A 304 0.94 5.02 13.25
C THR A 304 0.54 4.89 14.72
N ARG A 305 1.54 4.73 15.60
CA ARG A 305 1.33 4.59 17.05
C ARG A 305 1.49 5.95 17.70
N ALA A 306 0.49 6.40 18.43
CA ALA A 306 0.52 7.65 19.17
C ALA A 306 1.28 7.49 20.50
N HIS A 307 1.14 6.34 21.17
CA HIS A 307 1.60 6.17 22.55
C HIS A 307 2.72 5.14 22.70
N SER A 308 2.83 4.19 21.77
CA SER A 308 3.74 3.04 21.85
C SER A 308 4.75 2.98 20.68
N ALA A 309 5.07 4.13 20.07
CA ALA A 309 5.93 4.21 18.88
C ALA A 309 7.31 3.55 19.03
N GLY A 310 7.88 3.48 20.24
CA GLY A 310 9.14 2.80 20.50
C GLY A 310 9.05 1.27 20.61
N PHE A 311 7.84 0.71 20.69
CA PHE A 311 7.59 -0.73 20.61
C PHE A 311 7.30 -1.11 19.14
N VAL A 312 8.35 -1.06 18.32
CA VAL A 312 8.27 -1.27 16.86
C VAL A 312 7.59 -2.60 16.50
N ASN A 313 7.73 -3.63 17.35
CA ASN A 313 7.12 -4.95 17.17
C ASN A 313 5.84 -5.17 17.99
N GLY A 314 5.22 -4.08 18.45
CA GLY A 314 4.10 -4.14 19.38
C GLY A 314 4.50 -4.82 20.68
N PHE A 315 3.60 -5.63 21.24
CA PHE A 315 3.77 -6.26 22.55
C PHE A 315 5.02 -7.13 22.67
N LYS A 316 5.51 -7.71 21.57
CA LYS A 316 6.71 -8.58 21.57
C LYS A 316 7.96 -7.85 22.03
N ASP A 317 7.99 -6.52 21.92
CA ASP A 317 9.11 -5.72 22.37
C ASP A 317 9.13 -5.52 23.89
N LEU A 318 8.01 -5.73 24.59
CA LEU A 318 7.93 -5.60 26.05
C LEU A 318 8.88 -6.55 26.78
N ARG A 319 9.12 -7.75 26.23
CA ARG A 319 10.04 -8.74 26.81
C ARG A 319 11.48 -8.25 26.94
N TYR A 320 11.88 -7.26 26.13
CA TYR A 320 13.25 -6.73 26.14
C TYR A 320 13.46 -5.72 27.27
N LEU A 321 12.39 -5.13 27.83
CA LEU A 321 12.50 -4.11 28.88
C LEU A 321 13.31 -4.60 30.09
N LYS A 322 13.16 -5.87 30.48
CA LYS A 322 13.89 -6.47 31.62
C LYS A 322 15.42 -6.44 31.47
N ASP A 323 15.91 -6.42 30.24
CA ASP A 323 17.34 -6.43 29.91
C ASP A 323 17.80 -5.02 29.53
N ASP A 324 16.97 -4.28 28.79
CA ASP A 324 17.19 -2.89 28.41
C ASP A 324 17.47 -2.01 29.63
N VAL A 325 16.68 -2.13 30.70
CA VAL A 325 16.83 -1.32 31.93
C VAL A 325 18.07 -1.67 32.76
N LYS A 326 18.80 -2.73 32.39
CA LYS A 326 20.08 -3.14 33.02
C LYS A 326 21.29 -2.76 32.16
N ASN A 327 21.05 -2.30 30.93
CA ASN A 327 22.11 -2.02 29.98
C ASN A 327 22.97 -0.83 30.42
N GLN A 328 24.27 -1.07 30.58
CA GLN A 328 25.20 -0.07 31.11
C GLN A 328 25.41 1.12 30.17
N TRP A 329 25.22 0.95 28.85
CA TRP A 329 25.31 2.07 27.92
C TRP A 329 24.09 2.98 28.05
N LEU A 330 22.88 2.42 28.13
CA LEU A 330 21.64 3.19 28.31
C LEU A 330 21.60 3.91 29.65
N LEU A 331 21.97 3.23 30.73
CA LEU A 331 21.96 3.82 32.08
C LEU A 331 22.91 5.01 32.22
N LYS A 332 23.94 5.13 31.36
CA LYS A 332 24.80 6.33 31.30
C LYS A 332 24.16 7.51 30.57
N GLN A 333 23.05 7.29 29.86
CA GLN A 333 22.30 8.33 29.15
C GLN A 333 21.16 8.90 30.00
N ILE A 334 20.83 8.28 31.13
CA ILE A 334 19.67 8.60 31.95
C ILE A 334 20.16 9.01 33.34
N ASP A 335 19.64 10.13 33.84
CA ASP A 335 19.93 10.58 35.19
C ASP A 335 19.45 9.57 36.23
N PRO A 336 20.24 9.26 37.28
CA PRO A 336 19.87 8.29 38.31
C PRO A 336 18.56 8.58 39.06
N SER A 337 18.04 9.81 39.02
CA SER A 337 16.74 10.16 39.60
C SER A 337 15.55 9.60 38.84
N ILE A 338 15.71 9.22 37.57
CA ILE A 338 14.67 8.55 36.77
C ILE A 338 14.74 7.04 37.06
N ASP A 339 13.77 6.53 37.82
CA ASP A 339 13.69 5.09 38.16
C ASP A 339 13.19 4.25 36.98
N VAL A 340 14.10 3.92 36.06
CA VAL A 340 13.82 3.01 34.93
C VAL A 340 13.80 1.54 35.31
N LYS A 341 14.32 1.15 36.49
CA LYS A 341 14.47 -0.27 36.86
C LYS A 341 13.13 -0.95 37.03
N ARG A 342 12.13 -0.22 37.53
CA ARG A 342 10.76 -0.73 37.70
C ARG A 342 10.09 -1.10 36.38
N LEU A 343 10.47 -0.46 35.27
CA LEU A 343 9.93 -0.78 33.95
C LEU A 343 10.23 -2.22 33.52
N GLY A 344 11.24 -2.86 34.12
CA GLY A 344 11.54 -4.28 33.86
C GLY A 344 10.37 -5.22 34.17
N GLN A 345 9.47 -4.87 35.11
CA GLN A 345 8.30 -5.69 35.48
C GLN A 345 7.20 -5.70 34.41
N PHE A 346 7.30 -4.81 33.43
CA PHE A 346 6.34 -4.66 32.35
C PHE A 346 6.47 -5.77 31.30
N ASP A 347 7.56 -6.54 31.35
CA ASP A 347 7.73 -7.76 30.55
C ASP A 347 6.62 -8.79 30.81
N GLN A 348 6.03 -8.81 32.01
CA GLN A 348 4.91 -9.71 32.34
C GLN A 348 3.66 -9.47 31.50
N LEU A 349 3.45 -8.26 30.98
CA LEU A 349 2.33 -7.95 30.09
C LEU A 349 2.46 -8.68 28.75
N GLU A 350 3.69 -8.95 28.31
CA GLU A 350 3.99 -9.68 27.07
C GLU A 350 3.34 -11.07 27.08
N GLY A 351 3.41 -11.79 28.21
CA GLY A 351 2.83 -13.13 28.32
C GLY A 351 1.31 -13.15 28.09
N PHE A 352 0.57 -12.25 28.73
CA PHE A 352 -0.89 -12.15 28.54
C PHE A 352 -1.27 -11.81 27.10
N MET A 353 -0.51 -10.90 26.47
CA MET A 353 -0.75 -10.53 25.08
C MET A 353 -0.34 -11.64 24.11
N ASN A 354 0.74 -12.38 24.40
CA ASN A 354 1.19 -13.52 23.61
C ASN A 354 0.18 -14.67 23.63
N GLU A 355 -0.42 -14.98 24.77
CA GLU A 355 -1.48 -15.99 24.87
C GLU A 355 -2.68 -15.67 23.97
N LEU A 356 -3.05 -14.39 23.87
CA LEU A 356 -4.10 -13.93 22.96
C LEU A 356 -3.64 -13.98 21.50
N ASP A 357 -2.42 -13.49 21.22
CA ASP A 357 -1.82 -13.50 19.88
C ASP A 357 -1.74 -14.92 19.30
N GLU A 358 -1.35 -15.90 20.10
CA GLU A 358 -1.27 -17.30 19.68
C GLU A 358 -2.63 -17.88 19.28
N LYS A 359 -3.72 -17.49 19.96
CA LYS A 359 -5.08 -17.88 19.56
C LYS A 359 -5.43 -17.28 18.20
N TRP A 360 -5.11 -16.01 17.97
CA TRP A 360 -5.36 -15.34 16.69
C TRP A 360 -4.49 -15.89 15.56
N MET A 361 -3.21 -16.18 15.82
CA MET A 361 -2.30 -16.75 14.82
C MET A 361 -2.78 -18.14 14.34
N LYS A 362 -3.35 -18.96 15.22
CA LYS A 362 -3.90 -20.28 14.85
C LYS A 362 -5.06 -20.21 13.85
N ILE A 363 -5.93 -19.22 14.02
CA ILE A 363 -7.10 -19.02 13.13
C ILE A 363 -6.76 -18.21 11.87
N SER A 364 -5.61 -17.53 11.84
CA SER A 364 -5.20 -16.66 10.74
C SER A 364 -4.52 -17.44 9.62
N THR A 365 -5.29 -18.30 8.95
CA THR A 365 -4.85 -19.05 7.76
C THR A 365 -5.32 -18.35 6.48
N GLN A 366 -4.67 -18.62 5.35
CA GLN A 366 -5.10 -18.06 4.07
C GLN A 366 -6.56 -18.44 3.73
N ASN A 367 -6.96 -19.69 4.01
CA ASN A 367 -8.34 -20.12 3.80
C ASN A 367 -9.35 -19.34 4.68
N ALA A 368 -9.01 -19.12 5.95
CA ALA A 368 -9.84 -18.32 6.86
C ALA A 368 -9.91 -16.86 6.42
N TYR A 369 -8.81 -16.29 5.92
CA TYR A 369 -8.76 -14.94 5.37
C TYR A 369 -9.65 -14.78 4.14
N ASP A 370 -9.46 -15.62 3.12
CA ASP A 370 -10.24 -15.57 1.88
C ASP A 370 -11.74 -15.72 2.19
N THR A 371 -12.07 -16.62 3.11
CA THR A 371 -13.45 -16.84 3.56
C THR A 371 -14.01 -15.64 4.31
N ALA A 372 -13.32 -15.16 5.35
CA ALA A 372 -13.78 -14.05 6.19
C ALA A 372 -13.99 -12.77 5.38
N LYS A 373 -13.07 -12.50 4.43
CA LYS A 373 -13.16 -11.36 3.51
C LYS A 373 -14.39 -11.44 2.62
N ARG A 374 -14.66 -12.61 2.04
CA ARG A 374 -15.84 -12.83 1.18
C ARG A 374 -17.14 -12.80 1.98
N LEU A 375 -17.16 -13.33 3.20
CA LEU A 375 -18.29 -13.21 4.12
C LEU A 375 -18.56 -11.75 4.48
N ALA A 376 -17.53 -10.95 4.77
CA ALA A 376 -17.68 -9.51 5.03
C ALA A 376 -18.20 -8.75 3.80
N GLY A 377 -17.75 -9.11 2.59
CA GLY A 377 -18.27 -8.59 1.33
C GLY A 377 -19.75 -8.94 1.12
N ALA A 378 -20.11 -10.22 1.29
CA ALA A 378 -21.50 -10.68 1.21
C ALA A 378 -22.39 -9.97 2.23
N HIS A 379 -21.93 -9.86 3.48
CA HIS A 379 -22.63 -9.14 4.55
C HIS A 379 -22.88 -7.67 4.18
N THR A 380 -21.89 -6.99 3.59
CA THR A 380 -22.03 -5.59 3.14
C THR A 380 -23.10 -5.45 2.05
N LEU A 381 -23.11 -6.36 1.08
CA LEU A 381 -24.10 -6.38 0.00
C LEU A 381 -25.51 -6.68 0.52
N LEU A 382 -25.64 -7.58 1.50
CA LEU A 382 -26.92 -7.97 2.10
C LEU A 382 -27.51 -6.91 3.03
N ASN A 383 -26.66 -6.12 3.70
CA ASN A 383 -27.09 -5.02 4.57
C ASN A 383 -27.65 -3.83 3.82
N PHE A 384 -27.39 -3.72 2.52
CA PHE A 384 -28.08 -2.76 1.67
C PHE A 384 -29.48 -3.28 1.36
N GLN A 385 -30.35 -3.30 2.37
CA GLN A 385 -31.71 -3.77 2.19
C GLN A 385 -32.56 -2.73 1.49
N THR A 386 -33.32 -3.21 0.50
CA THR A 386 -34.41 -2.48 -0.13
C THR A 386 -35.54 -2.28 0.88
N SER A 387 -36.08 -1.05 0.95
CA SER A 387 -37.19 -0.73 1.86
C SER A 387 -38.48 -1.50 1.54
N PHE A 388 -38.58 -2.12 0.34
CA PHE A 388 -39.72 -2.91 -0.15
C PHE A 388 -39.29 -4.28 -0.72
N GLU A 389 -40.22 -5.23 -0.88
CA GLU A 389 -39.95 -6.53 -1.53
C GLU A 389 -39.75 -6.33 -3.05
N LEU A 390 -38.62 -6.77 -3.60
CA LEU A 390 -38.35 -6.73 -5.04
C LEU A 390 -39.23 -7.76 -5.77
N ILE A 391 -40.42 -7.32 -6.18
CA ILE A 391 -41.35 -8.11 -7.01
C ILE A 391 -41.08 -7.96 -8.51
N GLU A 392 -41.71 -8.83 -9.30
CA GLU A 392 -41.56 -8.92 -10.76
C GLU A 392 -41.72 -7.56 -11.48
N SER A 393 -42.69 -6.73 -11.09
CA SER A 393 -42.92 -5.43 -11.72
C SER A 393 -41.77 -4.43 -11.54
N HIS A 394 -41.10 -4.45 -10.38
CA HIS A 394 -39.93 -3.61 -10.14
C HIS A 394 -38.79 -4.03 -11.06
N LEU A 395 -38.51 -5.35 -11.11
CA LEU A 395 -37.43 -5.88 -11.93
C LEU A 395 -37.67 -5.56 -13.42
N LYS A 396 -38.91 -5.69 -13.91
CA LYS A 396 -39.28 -5.31 -15.28
C LYS A 396 -39.03 -3.83 -15.56
N THR A 397 -39.43 -2.94 -14.65
CA THR A 397 -39.24 -1.49 -14.81
C THR A 397 -37.76 -1.12 -14.87
N VAL A 398 -36.93 -1.72 -14.00
CA VAL A 398 -35.48 -1.52 -14.01
C VAL A 398 -34.86 -2.07 -15.30
N MET A 399 -35.26 -3.27 -15.73
CA MET A 399 -34.82 -3.85 -17.01
C MET A 399 -35.13 -2.92 -18.19
N GLU A 400 -36.35 -2.41 -18.29
CA GLU A 400 -36.75 -1.47 -19.34
C GLU A 400 -35.95 -0.17 -19.31
N THR A 401 -35.65 0.34 -18.11
CA THR A 401 -34.87 1.57 -17.94
C THR A 401 -33.42 1.36 -18.36
N VAL A 402 -32.80 0.24 -17.95
CA VAL A 402 -31.45 -0.17 -18.38
C VAL A 402 -31.41 -0.39 -19.89
N GLU A 403 -32.42 -1.02 -20.49
CA GLU A 403 -32.46 -1.26 -21.93
C GLU A 403 -32.56 0.06 -22.72
N LYS A 404 -33.27 1.07 -22.21
CA LYS A 404 -33.34 2.43 -22.81
C LYS A 404 -32.00 3.19 -22.75
N CYS A 405 -31.09 2.78 -21.87
CA CYS A 405 -29.73 3.32 -21.85
C CYS A 405 -28.95 2.86 -23.09
N LYS A 406 -29.31 1.73 -23.71
CA LYS A 406 -28.65 1.27 -24.92
C LYS A 406 -29.01 2.16 -26.11
N THR A 407 -28.03 2.44 -26.96
CA THR A 407 -28.24 3.22 -28.19
C THR A 407 -28.66 2.30 -29.33
N ASN A 408 -29.58 2.76 -30.20
CA ASN A 408 -30.00 2.03 -31.41
C ASN A 408 -28.93 2.04 -32.52
N LYS A 409 -27.76 2.63 -32.26
CA LYS A 409 -26.65 2.70 -33.21
C LYS A 409 -25.87 1.38 -33.16
N ARG A 410 -25.41 0.91 -34.32
CA ARG A 410 -24.54 -0.28 -34.40
C ARG A 410 -23.23 0.04 -33.66
N TRP A 411 -23.08 -0.50 -32.45
CA TRP A 411 -21.81 -0.46 -31.74
C TRP A 411 -20.80 -1.37 -32.43
N ILE A 412 -19.54 -0.96 -32.35
CA ILE A 412 -18.43 -1.58 -33.07
C ILE A 412 -17.62 -2.32 -32.02
N ASN A 413 -17.74 -3.65 -32.02
CA ASN A 413 -17.07 -4.54 -31.07
C ASN A 413 -15.53 -4.41 -31.12
N GLU A 414 -15.02 -3.79 -32.19
CA GLU A 414 -13.61 -3.52 -32.44
C GLU A 414 -13.07 -2.37 -31.58
N VAL A 415 -13.91 -1.47 -31.04
CA VAL A 415 -13.46 -0.33 -30.21
C VAL A 415 -12.61 -0.77 -29.00
N PRO A 416 -13.09 -1.64 -28.09
CA PRO A 416 -12.27 -2.06 -26.97
C PRO A 416 -11.00 -2.82 -27.41
N ILE A 417 -11.05 -3.53 -28.55
CA ILE A 417 -9.88 -4.23 -29.10
C ILE A 417 -8.79 -3.23 -29.48
N GLU A 418 -9.13 -2.19 -30.24
CA GLU A 418 -8.17 -1.17 -30.68
C GLU A 418 -7.63 -0.35 -29.50
N LEU A 419 -8.49 0.02 -28.55
CA LEU A 419 -8.07 0.76 -27.35
C LEU A 419 -7.14 -0.07 -26.46
N ASN A 420 -7.44 -1.35 -26.25
CA ASN A 420 -6.57 -2.26 -25.51
C ASN A 420 -5.23 -2.47 -26.21
N ARG A 421 -5.22 -2.55 -27.54
CA ARG A 421 -3.99 -2.64 -28.34
C ARG A 421 -3.13 -1.40 -28.16
N ILE A 422 -3.71 -0.19 -28.22
CA ILE A 422 -3.00 1.06 -27.93
C ILE A 422 -2.41 1.06 -26.52
N LEU A 423 -3.18 0.64 -25.51
CA LEU A 423 -2.72 0.56 -24.12
C LEU A 423 -1.59 -0.43 -23.93
N GLU A 424 -1.63 -1.59 -24.60
CA GLU A 424 -0.55 -2.56 -24.59
C GLU A 424 0.75 -1.94 -25.10
N LYS A 425 0.69 -1.24 -26.26
CA LYS A 425 1.87 -0.56 -26.84
C LYS A 425 2.35 0.59 -25.97
N ALA A 426 1.43 1.37 -25.41
CA ALA A 426 1.74 2.43 -24.47
C ALA A 426 2.44 1.89 -23.21
N GLY A 427 1.95 0.77 -22.66
CA GLY A 427 2.55 0.08 -21.52
C GLY A 427 3.97 -0.42 -21.80
N ILE A 428 4.19 -1.02 -22.98
CA ILE A 428 5.53 -1.45 -23.40
C ILE A 428 6.50 -0.26 -23.45
N LEU A 429 6.11 0.85 -24.11
CA LEU A 429 6.96 2.04 -24.19
C LEU A 429 7.19 2.68 -22.83
N ASN A 430 6.14 2.79 -22.01
CA ASN A 430 6.23 3.39 -20.68
C ASN A 430 7.19 2.60 -19.80
N ASN A 431 7.07 1.27 -19.78
CA ASN A 431 7.94 0.41 -18.99
C ASN A 431 9.40 0.58 -19.44
N LYS A 432 9.68 0.54 -20.74
CA LYS A 432 11.05 0.74 -21.25
C LYS A 432 11.60 2.12 -20.94
N LEU A 433 10.82 3.19 -21.10
CA LEU A 433 11.24 4.57 -20.81
C LEU A 433 11.47 4.80 -19.32
N THR A 434 10.58 4.29 -18.48
CA THR A 434 10.70 4.34 -17.02
C THR A 434 11.94 3.58 -16.57
N THR A 435 12.21 2.41 -17.15
CA THR A 435 13.46 1.68 -16.92
C THR A 435 14.70 2.45 -17.37
N LEU A 436 14.65 3.12 -18.53
CA LEU A 436 15.77 3.97 -18.99
C LEU A 436 16.02 5.16 -18.08
N SER A 437 14.96 5.83 -17.63
CA SER A 437 15.03 6.91 -16.63
C SER A 437 15.64 6.41 -15.32
N PHE A 438 15.24 5.21 -14.88
CA PHE A 438 15.78 4.56 -13.70
C PHE A 438 17.27 4.21 -13.85
N ILE A 439 17.67 3.59 -14.96
CA ILE A 439 19.07 3.31 -15.29
C ILE A 439 19.91 4.59 -15.22
N ASN A 440 19.41 5.70 -15.77
CA ASN A 440 20.08 6.99 -15.69
C ASN A 440 20.22 7.50 -14.25
N SER A 441 19.16 7.37 -13.42
CA SER A 441 19.22 7.73 -12.00
C SER A 441 20.27 6.90 -11.24
N MET A 442 20.27 5.57 -11.39
CA MET A 442 21.27 4.69 -10.77
C MET A 442 22.69 5.05 -11.21
N ALA A 443 22.88 5.29 -12.52
CA ALA A 443 24.18 5.67 -13.06
C ALA A 443 24.68 6.98 -12.44
N ASN A 444 23.81 7.98 -12.28
CA ASN A 444 24.14 9.24 -11.64
C ASN A 444 24.59 9.06 -10.18
N GLN A 445 23.93 8.20 -9.41
CA GLN A 445 24.31 7.90 -8.04
C GLN A 445 25.67 7.20 -7.94
N MET A 446 26.04 6.39 -8.94
CA MET A 446 27.29 5.62 -8.92
C MET A 446 28.51 6.37 -9.48
N LYS A 447 28.31 7.55 -10.09
CA LYS A 447 29.40 8.37 -10.69
C LYS A 447 30.55 8.60 -9.72
N GLU A 448 30.24 9.04 -8.51
CA GLU A 448 31.27 9.39 -7.53
C GLU A 448 32.05 8.15 -7.05
N SER A 449 31.35 7.07 -6.72
CA SER A 449 31.96 5.81 -6.28
C SER A 449 32.87 5.21 -7.35
N ILE A 450 32.45 5.22 -8.61
CA ILE A 450 33.26 4.76 -9.76
C ILE A 450 34.46 5.69 -9.97
N ASN A 451 34.26 7.01 -9.86
CA ASN A 451 35.36 7.97 -10.03
C ASN A 451 36.42 7.87 -8.92
N ARG A 452 36.07 7.38 -7.74
CA ARG A 452 36.98 7.19 -6.61
C ARG A 452 37.63 5.79 -6.56
N LEU A 453 37.36 4.92 -7.54
CA LEU A 453 37.92 3.58 -7.58
C LEU A 453 39.46 3.62 -7.59
N SER A 454 40.07 2.93 -6.62
CA SER A 454 41.51 2.85 -6.41
C SER A 454 41.87 1.57 -5.65
N LYS A 455 43.16 1.28 -5.47
CA LYS A 455 43.61 0.13 -4.68
C LYS A 455 43.16 0.17 -3.21
N ASN A 456 42.82 1.35 -2.69
CA ASN A 456 42.36 1.55 -1.32
C ASN A 456 40.82 1.62 -1.21
N THR A 457 40.08 1.33 -2.28
CA THR A 457 38.61 1.31 -2.23
C THR A 457 38.12 0.24 -1.27
N SER A 458 37.18 0.59 -0.39
CA SER A 458 36.63 -0.35 0.58
C SER A 458 35.88 -1.50 -0.12
N PRO A 459 35.87 -2.71 0.47
CA PRO A 459 35.07 -3.83 -0.04
C PRO A 459 33.60 -3.46 -0.25
N ASP A 460 33.01 -2.66 0.64
CA ASP A 460 31.62 -2.22 0.54
C ASP A 460 31.36 -1.36 -0.70
N ASN A 461 32.27 -0.45 -1.06
CA ASN A 461 32.14 0.37 -2.27
C ASN A 461 32.31 -0.47 -3.55
N VAL A 462 33.20 -1.46 -3.53
CA VAL A 462 33.35 -2.42 -4.64
C VAL A 462 32.07 -3.23 -4.82
N LEU A 463 31.48 -3.68 -3.69
CA LEU A 463 30.22 -4.41 -3.67
C LEU A 463 29.07 -3.56 -4.22
N MET A 464 28.96 -2.29 -3.82
CA MET A 464 27.94 -1.37 -4.37
C MET A 464 28.05 -1.23 -5.89
N ILE A 465 29.27 -1.08 -6.43
CA ILE A 465 29.49 -0.99 -7.88
C ILE A 465 29.12 -2.31 -8.56
N SER A 466 29.43 -3.45 -7.95
CA SER A 466 29.04 -4.77 -8.46
C SER A 466 27.51 -4.93 -8.47
N GLN A 467 26.83 -4.55 -7.39
CA GLN A 467 25.37 -4.55 -7.29
C GLN A 467 24.73 -3.62 -8.32
N PHE A 468 25.31 -2.43 -8.54
CA PHE A 468 24.88 -1.54 -9.61
C PHE A 468 24.96 -2.21 -10.98
N LEU A 469 26.05 -2.90 -11.31
CA LEU A 469 26.18 -3.60 -12.60
C LEU A 469 25.19 -4.77 -12.72
N GLN A 470 24.93 -5.49 -11.63
CA GLN A 470 23.93 -6.56 -11.61
C GLN A 470 22.51 -6.00 -11.79
N GLY A 471 22.20 -4.89 -11.11
CA GLY A 471 20.95 -4.15 -11.28
C GLY A 471 20.82 -3.65 -12.72
N LEU A 472 21.86 -3.02 -13.26
CA LEU A 472 21.91 -2.56 -14.64
C LEU A 472 21.67 -3.71 -15.61
N LYS A 473 22.34 -4.86 -15.43
CA LYS A 473 22.13 -6.06 -16.25
C LYS A 473 20.67 -6.51 -16.23
N SER A 474 20.05 -6.59 -15.06
CA SER A 474 18.64 -6.96 -14.92
C SER A 474 17.72 -5.97 -15.64
N GLN A 475 17.90 -4.67 -15.41
CA GLN A 475 17.07 -3.63 -16.01
C GLN A 475 17.22 -3.58 -17.54
N LEU A 476 18.42 -3.83 -18.06
CA LEU A 476 18.64 -3.86 -19.50
C LEU A 476 17.85 -4.96 -20.19
N THR A 477 17.53 -6.07 -19.53
CA THR A 477 16.64 -7.09 -20.12
C THR A 477 15.26 -6.54 -20.45
N ILE A 478 14.74 -5.57 -19.68
CA ILE A 478 13.46 -4.89 -19.93
C ILE A 478 13.60 -3.92 -21.11
N VAL A 479 14.70 -3.17 -21.16
CA VAL A 479 14.97 -2.21 -22.26
C VAL A 479 15.12 -2.95 -23.59
N THR A 480 15.88 -4.05 -23.60
CA THR A 480 16.23 -4.81 -24.80
C THR A 480 15.24 -5.94 -25.13
N SER A 481 14.21 -6.17 -24.31
CA SER A 481 13.16 -7.15 -24.62
C SER A 481 12.45 -6.79 -25.92
N ALA A 482 11.98 -7.80 -26.66
CA ALA A 482 11.11 -7.54 -27.81
C ALA A 482 9.72 -7.05 -27.33
N PRO A 483 9.04 -6.18 -28.09
CA PRO A 483 9.51 -5.50 -29.30
C PRO A 483 10.51 -4.37 -29.00
N ALA A 484 11.44 -4.08 -29.92
CA ALA A 484 12.31 -2.91 -29.80
C ALA A 484 11.52 -1.60 -30.02
N PHE A 485 12.04 -0.46 -29.55
CA PHE A 485 11.37 0.84 -29.68
C PHE A 485 10.91 1.16 -31.11
N LYS A 486 11.77 0.89 -32.11
CA LYS A 486 11.48 1.09 -33.54
C LYS A 486 10.32 0.23 -34.07
N ASP A 487 10.05 -0.90 -33.42
CA ASP A 487 9.07 -1.89 -33.85
C ASP A 487 7.73 -1.74 -33.11
N VAL A 488 7.64 -0.83 -32.13
CA VAL A 488 6.38 -0.50 -31.47
C VAL A 488 5.62 0.50 -32.32
N ASP A 489 4.54 0.04 -32.96
CA ASP A 489 3.58 0.90 -33.64
C ASP A 489 2.53 1.40 -32.64
N MET A 490 2.47 2.71 -32.42
CA MET A 490 1.46 3.35 -31.56
C MET A 490 0.11 3.52 -32.28
N GLU A 491 -0.14 2.77 -33.36
CA GLU A 491 -1.40 2.78 -34.11
C GLU A 491 -1.78 4.19 -34.58
N MET A 492 -0.84 4.88 -35.21
CA MET A 492 -1.03 6.29 -35.61
C MET A 492 -2.20 6.49 -36.58
N SER A 493 -2.62 5.45 -37.31
CA SER A 493 -3.83 5.44 -38.13
C SER A 493 -5.13 5.59 -37.32
N HIS A 494 -5.09 5.29 -36.02
CA HIS A 494 -6.22 5.30 -35.10
C HIS A 494 -6.16 6.44 -34.08
N VAL A 495 -5.28 7.44 -34.27
CA VAL A 495 -5.12 8.59 -33.36
C VAL A 495 -6.44 9.32 -33.06
N VAL A 496 -7.37 9.35 -34.01
CA VAL A 496 -8.70 9.96 -33.85
C VAL A 496 -9.59 9.24 -32.83
N LEU A 497 -9.31 7.97 -32.51
CA LEU A 497 -9.95 7.25 -31.41
C LEU A 497 -9.44 7.71 -30.04
N ILE A 498 -8.32 8.42 -29.99
CA ILE A 498 -7.72 8.97 -28.77
C ILE A 498 -8.11 10.44 -28.62
N SER A 499 -7.65 11.29 -29.53
CA SER A 499 -7.86 12.75 -29.46
C SER A 499 -9.34 13.13 -29.67
N GLY A 500 -10.05 12.35 -30.47
CA GLY A 500 -11.46 12.54 -30.82
C GLY A 500 -12.42 11.63 -30.08
N ILE A 501 -11.98 10.93 -29.01
CA ILE A 501 -12.77 9.86 -28.36
C ILE A 501 -14.19 10.30 -27.96
N LYS A 502 -14.38 11.57 -27.59
CA LYS A 502 -15.66 12.17 -27.18
C LYS A 502 -16.59 12.59 -28.32
N SER A 503 -16.22 12.36 -29.57
CA SER A 503 -17.02 12.76 -30.73
C SER A 503 -16.93 11.77 -31.89
N HIS A 504 -15.99 10.82 -31.82
CA HIS A 504 -15.79 9.83 -32.85
C HIS A 504 -17.04 8.91 -32.97
N PRO A 505 -17.54 8.63 -34.19
CA PRO A 505 -18.76 7.85 -34.39
C PRO A 505 -18.79 6.45 -33.76
N TRP A 506 -17.62 5.86 -33.53
CA TRP A 506 -17.50 4.50 -32.94
C TRP A 506 -17.56 4.51 -31.40
N THR A 507 -17.07 5.57 -30.77
CA THR A 507 -16.96 5.68 -29.30
C THR A 507 -18.09 6.52 -28.71
N GLN A 508 -18.61 7.49 -29.45
CA GLN A 508 -19.75 8.31 -29.03
C GLN A 508 -20.95 7.50 -28.55
N PRO A 509 -21.38 6.41 -29.22
CA PRO A 509 -22.52 5.62 -28.77
C PRO A 509 -22.31 5.00 -27.38
N TYR A 510 -21.08 4.62 -27.02
CA TYR A 510 -20.74 4.13 -25.68
C TYR A 510 -20.85 5.26 -24.66
N ILE A 511 -20.27 6.43 -24.95
CA ILE A 511 -20.33 7.61 -24.07
C ILE A 511 -21.80 8.02 -23.81
N ASP A 512 -22.62 8.08 -24.86
CA ASP A 512 -24.05 8.37 -24.74
C ASP A 512 -24.75 7.35 -23.82
N SER A 513 -24.47 6.06 -23.98
CA SER A 513 -25.01 5.01 -23.11
C SER A 513 -24.51 5.13 -21.67
N PHE A 514 -23.22 5.38 -21.44
CA PHE A 514 -22.64 5.50 -20.10
C PHE A 514 -23.18 6.73 -19.36
N ASN A 515 -23.38 7.84 -20.09
CA ASN A 515 -24.06 9.02 -19.57
C ASN A 515 -25.51 8.73 -19.17
N LYS A 516 -26.24 7.89 -19.91
CA LYS A 516 -27.58 7.46 -19.47
C LYS A 516 -27.53 6.50 -18.27
N ILE A 517 -26.57 5.58 -18.23
CA ILE A 517 -26.38 4.64 -17.11
C ILE A 517 -26.06 5.39 -15.81
N LYS A 518 -25.29 6.49 -15.90
CA LYS A 518 -24.99 7.39 -14.76
C LYS A 518 -26.25 7.92 -14.08
N GLU A 519 -27.28 8.24 -14.86
CA GLU A 519 -28.55 8.82 -14.42
C GLU A 519 -29.58 7.78 -13.92
N LEU A 520 -29.21 6.50 -13.84
CA LEU A 520 -30.10 5.48 -13.26
C LEU A 520 -30.43 5.80 -11.79
N GLY A 521 -31.71 5.67 -11.42
CA GLY A 521 -32.21 6.01 -10.09
C GLY A 521 -31.94 4.93 -9.03
N SER A 522 -32.39 5.18 -7.81
CA SER A 522 -32.24 4.28 -6.65
C SER A 522 -32.80 2.87 -6.88
N ASP A 523 -33.87 2.74 -7.67
CA ASP A 523 -34.48 1.44 -7.97
C ASP A 523 -33.50 0.49 -8.70
N PHE A 524 -32.63 1.05 -9.54
CA PHE A 524 -31.57 0.26 -10.19
C PHE A 524 -30.51 -0.18 -9.17
N ASP A 525 -30.09 0.72 -8.28
CA ASP A 525 -29.07 0.41 -7.28
C ASP A 525 -29.52 -0.75 -6.39
N GLU A 526 -30.77 -0.70 -5.94
CA GLU A 526 -31.41 -1.76 -5.17
C GLU A 526 -31.40 -3.12 -5.89
N VAL A 527 -31.79 -3.17 -7.16
CA VAL A 527 -31.76 -4.41 -7.97
C VAL A 527 -30.33 -4.89 -8.21
N ALA A 528 -29.40 -4.00 -8.53
CA ALA A 528 -28.01 -4.34 -8.80
C ALA A 528 -27.32 -4.90 -7.54
N GLN A 529 -27.58 -4.35 -6.37
CA GLN A 529 -27.05 -4.86 -5.11
C GLN A 529 -27.62 -6.22 -4.74
N ALA A 530 -28.94 -6.42 -4.92
CA ALA A 530 -29.54 -7.72 -4.73
C ALA A 530 -28.92 -8.77 -5.67
N ALA A 531 -28.71 -8.42 -6.95
CA ALA A 531 -28.02 -9.27 -7.92
C ALA A 531 -26.57 -9.59 -7.50
N MET A 532 -25.81 -8.59 -7.06
CA MET A 532 -24.44 -8.78 -6.57
C MET A 532 -24.40 -9.67 -5.31
N ALA A 533 -25.36 -9.52 -4.39
CA ALA A 533 -25.48 -10.38 -3.22
C ALA A 533 -25.76 -11.84 -3.61
N VAL A 534 -26.66 -12.08 -4.57
CA VAL A 534 -26.91 -13.42 -5.14
C VAL A 534 -25.62 -14.01 -5.72
N ILE A 535 -24.86 -13.21 -6.48
CA ILE A 535 -23.61 -13.66 -7.09
C ILE A 535 -22.60 -14.06 -6.00
N GLU A 536 -22.39 -13.22 -4.98
CA GLU A 536 -21.40 -13.51 -3.93
C GLU A 536 -21.77 -14.74 -3.11
N VAL A 537 -23.04 -14.88 -2.70
CA VAL A 537 -23.54 -16.07 -1.99
C VAL A 537 -23.37 -17.32 -2.86
N ARG A 538 -23.71 -17.23 -4.16
CA ARG A 538 -23.54 -18.35 -5.10
C ARG A 538 -22.07 -18.78 -5.21
N GLU A 539 -21.13 -17.84 -5.28
CA GLU A 539 -19.70 -18.16 -5.33
C GLU A 539 -19.17 -18.68 -3.98
N LEU A 540 -19.73 -18.24 -2.85
CA LEU A 540 -19.37 -18.76 -1.51
C LEU A 540 -19.76 -20.23 -1.40
N ILE A 541 -21.00 -20.57 -1.80
CA ILE A 541 -21.49 -21.96 -1.84
C ILE A 541 -20.60 -22.82 -2.74
N LYS A 542 -20.24 -22.34 -3.94
CA LYS A 542 -19.38 -23.07 -4.89
C LYS A 542 -17.95 -23.29 -4.40
N ALA A 543 -17.44 -22.45 -3.49
CA ALA A 543 -16.09 -22.59 -2.96
C ALA A 543 -15.94 -23.78 -2.00
N GLY A 544 -17.06 -24.34 -1.53
CA GLY A 544 -17.11 -25.42 -0.55
C GLY A 544 -17.58 -24.91 0.82
N ASP A 545 -18.19 -25.80 1.61
CA ASP A 545 -18.63 -25.48 2.96
C ASP A 545 -17.42 -25.33 3.90
N VAL A 546 -17.31 -24.16 4.50
CA VAL A 546 -16.24 -23.76 5.44
C VAL A 546 -16.78 -23.51 6.84
N SER A 547 -18.02 -23.94 7.13
CA SER A 547 -18.70 -23.67 8.39
C SER A 547 -17.89 -24.13 9.61
N ASP A 548 -17.18 -25.25 9.51
CA ASP A 548 -16.34 -25.74 10.62
C ASP A 548 -15.12 -24.86 10.86
N VAL A 549 -14.44 -24.41 9.80
CA VAL A 549 -13.34 -23.43 9.90
C VAL A 549 -13.84 -22.14 10.53
N MET A 550 -15.04 -21.69 10.14
CA MET A 550 -15.61 -20.47 10.70
C MET A 550 -16.05 -20.61 12.15
N LYS A 551 -16.53 -21.78 12.60
CA LYS A 551 -16.83 -22.02 14.02
C LYS A 551 -15.59 -21.91 14.90
N GLU A 552 -14.44 -22.39 14.41
CA GLU A 552 -13.17 -22.25 15.13
C GLU A 552 -12.76 -20.78 15.23
N VAL A 553 -12.87 -20.03 14.12
CA VAL A 553 -12.61 -18.58 14.06
C VAL A 553 -13.52 -17.82 15.04
N THR A 554 -14.84 -18.01 14.97
CA THR A 554 -15.80 -17.27 15.79
C THR A 554 -15.67 -17.62 17.28
N LEU A 555 -15.33 -18.86 17.62
CA LEU A 555 -15.03 -19.25 19.00
C LEU A 555 -13.80 -18.54 19.56
N ALA A 556 -12.69 -18.53 18.81
CA ALA A 556 -11.45 -17.88 19.26
C ALA A 556 -11.62 -16.36 19.45
N LEU A 557 -12.40 -15.71 18.59
CA LEU A 557 -12.71 -14.28 18.71
C LEU A 557 -13.63 -13.99 19.91
N PHE A 558 -14.66 -14.80 20.12
CA PHE A 558 -15.55 -14.67 21.28
C PHE A 558 -14.78 -14.80 22.61
N ASP A 559 -13.86 -15.77 22.70
CA ASP A 559 -13.03 -16.02 23.88
C ASP A 559 -11.97 -14.92 24.11
N SER A 560 -11.77 -14.00 23.16
CA SER A 560 -10.78 -12.92 23.27
C SER A 560 -11.15 -11.90 24.35
N SER A 561 -12.45 -11.71 24.63
CA SER A 561 -12.96 -10.77 25.63
C SER A 561 -12.37 -10.99 27.04
N ALA A 562 -12.27 -12.25 27.48
CA ALA A 562 -11.70 -12.62 28.77
C ALA A 562 -10.18 -12.35 28.84
N SER A 563 -9.47 -12.60 27.73
CA SER A 563 -8.03 -12.27 27.60
C SER A 563 -7.81 -10.76 27.65
N LEU A 564 -8.63 -9.97 26.94
CA LEU A 564 -8.56 -8.50 26.98
C LEU A 564 -8.81 -7.94 28.39
N ALA A 565 -9.76 -8.49 29.13
CA ALA A 565 -9.99 -8.11 30.54
C ALA A 565 -8.76 -8.37 31.42
N SER A 566 -8.06 -9.48 31.21
CA SER A 566 -6.83 -9.83 31.93
C SER A 566 -5.68 -8.87 31.59
N ILE A 567 -5.54 -8.51 30.32
CA ILE A 567 -4.56 -7.52 29.83
C ILE A 567 -4.82 -6.15 30.46
N ARG A 568 -6.08 -5.67 30.47
CA ARG A 568 -6.46 -4.40 31.11
C ARG A 568 -6.12 -4.38 32.60
N LYS A 569 -6.49 -5.44 33.32
CA LYS A 569 -6.17 -5.58 34.74
C LYS A 569 -4.66 -5.49 35.00
N LYS A 570 -3.84 -6.02 34.09
CA LYS A 570 -2.38 -5.92 34.20
C LYS A 570 -1.87 -4.51 33.89
N LEU A 571 -2.41 -3.83 32.88
CA LEU A 571 -2.08 -2.43 32.60
C LEU A 571 -2.53 -1.48 33.73
N ASP A 572 -3.62 -1.78 34.43
CA ASP A 572 -4.04 -1.01 35.61
C ASP A 572 -3.00 -1.04 36.73
N THR A 573 -2.18 -2.10 36.84
CA THR A 573 -1.07 -2.10 37.81
C THR A 573 0.01 -1.08 37.46
N TRP A 574 0.16 -0.72 36.18
CA TRP A 574 1.13 0.31 35.76
C TRP A 574 0.68 1.71 36.20
N LYS A 575 -0.63 1.94 36.29
CA LYS A 575 -1.22 3.19 36.83
C LYS A 575 -0.89 3.38 38.31
N ALA A 576 -1.00 2.29 39.08
CA ALA A 576 -0.78 2.34 40.53
C ALA A 576 0.68 2.66 40.90
N ASP A 577 1.63 2.26 40.04
CA ASP A 577 3.07 2.47 40.24
C ASP A 577 3.54 3.91 39.94
N GLY A 578 2.72 4.74 39.29
CA GLY A 578 3.01 6.16 39.04
C GLY A 578 2.71 7.10 40.20
N ASN A 579 2.02 6.62 41.25
CA ASN A 579 1.64 7.42 42.42
C ASN A 579 2.81 7.86 43.31
N GLY A 580 4.04 7.40 43.01
CA GLY A 580 5.28 7.76 43.71
C GLY A 580 6.23 8.67 42.91
N VAL A 581 5.84 9.17 41.72
CA VAL A 581 6.70 10.04 40.91
C VAL A 581 6.79 11.42 41.57
N ASP A 582 8.00 11.87 41.88
CA ASP A 582 8.27 13.22 42.38
C ASP A 582 7.59 14.26 41.47
N LYS A 583 6.84 15.19 42.06
CA LYS A 583 6.14 16.26 41.32
C LYS A 583 7.07 17.07 40.42
N ASN A 584 8.34 17.22 40.81
CA ASN A 584 9.36 17.91 40.00
C ASN A 584 9.76 17.06 38.78
N LEU A 585 9.95 15.75 38.96
CA LEU A 585 10.23 14.82 37.87
C LEU A 585 9.04 14.72 36.90
N ALA A 586 7.82 14.71 37.42
CA ALA A 586 6.59 14.68 36.64
C ALA A 586 6.41 15.97 35.79
N ARG A 587 6.78 17.14 36.33
CA ARG A 587 6.75 18.42 35.60
C ARG A 587 7.78 18.47 34.48
N ASN A 588 8.99 17.99 34.72
CA ASN A 588 10.10 18.12 33.77
C ASN A 588 10.08 17.08 32.63
N LEU A 589 9.31 15.99 32.78
CA LEU A 589 9.04 15.01 31.72
C LEU A 589 7.72 15.25 30.97
N LYS A 590 7.16 16.47 31.03
CA LYS A 590 5.88 16.81 30.37
C LYS A 590 5.91 16.62 28.86
N ASP A 591 7.03 16.94 28.21
CA ASP A 591 7.18 16.82 26.74
C ASP A 591 7.62 15.41 26.29
N LEU A 592 7.93 14.53 27.25
CA LEU A 592 8.42 13.18 26.97
C LEU A 592 7.47 12.38 26.05
N PRO A 593 6.13 12.46 26.14
CA PRO A 593 5.26 11.75 25.21
C PRO A 593 5.46 12.16 23.75
N GLN A 594 5.57 13.46 23.48
CA GLN A 594 5.79 13.96 22.12
C GLN A 594 7.17 13.58 21.61
N LEU A 595 8.20 13.76 22.45
CA LEU A 595 9.58 13.37 22.12
C LEU A 595 9.70 11.86 21.89
N SER A 596 9.07 11.05 22.75
CA SER A 596 9.05 9.59 22.66
C SER A 596 8.38 9.11 21.38
N LYS A 597 7.30 9.78 20.97
CA LYS A 597 6.62 9.48 19.70
C LYS A 597 7.54 9.76 18.51
N SER A 598 8.04 11.00 18.37
CA SER A 598 8.91 11.37 17.24
C SER A 598 10.16 10.49 17.20
N PHE A 599 10.78 10.22 18.35
CA PHE A 599 11.93 9.33 18.48
C PHE A 599 11.58 7.91 18.02
N GLY A 600 10.50 7.34 18.54
CA GLY A 600 10.05 5.99 18.20
C GLY A 600 9.73 5.82 16.72
N GLU A 601 9.05 6.80 16.10
CA GLU A 601 8.76 6.81 14.66
C GLU A 601 10.04 6.88 13.81
N GLY A 602 11.01 7.72 14.22
CA GLY A 602 12.34 7.75 13.58
C GLY A 602 13.06 6.41 13.65
N ILE A 603 13.04 5.76 14.82
CA ILE A 603 13.65 4.42 14.98
C ILE A 603 12.89 3.37 14.16
N ASN A 604 11.57 3.47 14.06
CA ASN A 604 10.75 2.55 13.27
C ASN A 604 11.16 2.56 11.79
N SER A 605 11.42 3.73 11.21
CA SER A 605 11.98 3.85 9.85
C SER A 605 13.32 3.13 9.68
N LEU A 606 14.22 3.21 10.66
CA LEU A 606 15.49 2.48 10.62
C LEU A 606 15.28 0.96 10.67
N VAL A 607 14.36 0.50 11.54
CA VAL A 607 14.02 -0.92 11.67
C VAL A 607 13.35 -1.45 10.40
N MET A 608 12.46 -0.65 9.77
CA MET A 608 11.86 -0.97 8.48
C MET A 608 12.94 -1.11 7.39
N ALA A 609 13.88 -0.17 7.31
CA ALA A 609 14.99 -0.23 6.37
C ALA A 609 15.85 -1.48 6.58
N LYS A 610 16.22 -1.77 7.84
CA LYS A 610 16.95 -3.00 8.19
C LYS A 610 16.21 -4.26 7.74
N ARG A 611 14.92 -4.37 8.05
CA ARG A 611 14.10 -5.53 7.68
C ARG A 611 13.97 -5.73 6.19
N ALA A 612 13.82 -4.63 5.45
CA ALA A 612 13.77 -4.68 3.99
C ALA A 612 15.10 -5.21 3.41
N SER A 613 16.24 -4.72 3.94
CA SER A 613 17.58 -5.20 3.58
C SER A 613 17.78 -6.69 3.92
N GLU A 614 17.34 -7.13 5.11
CA GLU A 614 17.40 -8.56 5.52
C GLU A 614 16.55 -9.49 4.62
N LYS A 615 15.62 -8.93 3.84
CA LYS A 615 14.71 -9.65 2.94
C LYS A 615 15.03 -9.45 1.46
N GLU A 616 16.25 -9.01 1.14
CA GLU A 616 16.72 -8.79 -0.22
C GLU A 616 16.54 -10.02 -1.12
N ALA A 617 16.83 -11.23 -0.60
CA ALA A 617 16.66 -12.47 -1.35
C ALA A 617 15.19 -12.75 -1.70
N GLU A 618 14.26 -12.52 -0.76
CA GLU A 618 12.83 -12.64 -1.00
C GLU A 618 12.32 -11.61 -2.00
N PHE A 619 12.79 -10.35 -1.94
CA PHE A 619 12.49 -9.31 -2.93
C PHE A 619 12.97 -9.69 -4.32
N LYS A 620 14.21 -10.17 -4.45
CA LYS A 620 14.75 -10.65 -5.71
C LYS A 620 13.93 -11.81 -6.27
N ASN A 621 13.62 -12.80 -5.42
CA ASN A 621 12.79 -13.94 -5.81
C ASN A 621 11.39 -13.50 -6.25
N PHE A 622 10.78 -12.52 -5.57
CA PHE A 622 9.49 -11.94 -5.95
C PHE A 622 9.52 -11.32 -7.35
N VAL A 623 10.52 -10.48 -7.62
CA VAL A 623 10.70 -9.82 -8.93
C VAL A 623 10.92 -10.86 -10.02
N GLU A 624 11.88 -11.78 -9.84
CA GLU A 624 12.22 -12.81 -10.83
C GLU A 624 11.05 -13.74 -11.13
N SER A 625 10.42 -14.28 -10.08
CA SER A 625 9.30 -15.20 -10.25
C SER A 625 8.07 -14.51 -10.82
N GLY A 626 7.81 -13.24 -10.48
CA GLY A 626 6.71 -12.48 -11.06
C GLY A 626 6.89 -12.21 -12.56
N HIS A 627 8.09 -11.83 -13.00
CA HIS A 627 8.39 -11.72 -14.44
C HIS A 627 8.27 -13.07 -15.16
N SER A 628 8.74 -14.15 -14.53
CA SER A 628 8.60 -15.52 -15.05
C SER A 628 7.13 -15.93 -15.21
N VAL A 629 6.29 -15.63 -14.20
CA VAL A 629 4.84 -15.87 -14.26
C VAL A 629 4.22 -15.08 -15.40
N ARG A 630 4.45 -13.77 -15.47
CA ARG A 630 3.91 -12.91 -16.54
C ARG A 630 4.28 -13.43 -17.93
N THR A 631 5.55 -13.73 -18.17
CA THR A 631 6.04 -14.29 -19.44
C THR A 631 5.37 -15.63 -19.75
N GLY A 632 5.19 -16.48 -18.74
CA GLY A 632 4.49 -17.76 -18.87
C GLY A 632 3.01 -17.60 -19.25
N VAL A 633 2.36 -16.51 -18.82
CA VAL A 633 0.98 -16.19 -19.18
C VAL A 633 0.88 -15.63 -20.60
N GLU A 634 1.76 -14.70 -20.99
CA GLU A 634 1.79 -14.10 -22.33
C GLU A 634 2.01 -15.14 -23.44
N THR A 635 2.75 -16.21 -23.12
CA THR A 635 3.03 -17.34 -24.03
C THR A 635 1.95 -18.44 -23.97
N TRP A 636 0.95 -18.30 -23.10
CA TRP A 636 -0.10 -19.29 -22.92
C TRP A 636 -1.20 -19.15 -23.98
N ALA A 637 -1.77 -20.27 -24.42
CA ALA A 637 -2.75 -20.28 -25.53
C ALA A 637 -4.15 -19.75 -25.16
N ASP A 638 -4.47 -19.67 -23.87
CA ASP A 638 -5.76 -19.23 -23.33
C ASP A 638 -5.80 -17.72 -23.12
N LYS A 639 -6.27 -16.99 -24.14
CA LYS A 639 -6.40 -15.53 -24.12
C LYS A 639 -7.37 -14.99 -23.06
N GLN A 640 -8.35 -15.79 -22.64
CA GLN A 640 -9.26 -15.39 -21.56
C GLN A 640 -8.53 -15.38 -20.23
N LEU A 641 -7.73 -16.42 -19.97
CA LEU A 641 -6.89 -16.49 -18.77
C LEU A 641 -5.86 -15.36 -18.73
N GLU A 642 -5.23 -15.03 -19.87
CA GLU A 642 -4.30 -13.90 -19.98
C GLU A 642 -4.97 -12.56 -19.63
N LYS A 643 -6.20 -12.34 -20.11
CA LYS A 643 -6.98 -11.14 -19.77
C LYS A 643 -7.30 -11.08 -18.28
N GLU A 644 -7.88 -12.14 -17.72
CA GLU A 644 -8.24 -12.22 -16.29
C GLU A 644 -7.03 -12.08 -15.37
N PHE A 645 -5.89 -12.64 -15.80
CA PHE A 645 -4.62 -12.46 -15.10
C PHE A 645 -4.18 -11.00 -15.14
N SER A 646 -4.16 -10.38 -16.33
CA SER A 646 -3.66 -9.01 -16.51
C SER A 646 -4.48 -7.98 -15.74
N GLU A 647 -5.80 -8.20 -15.64
CA GLU A 647 -6.71 -7.35 -14.86
C GLU A 647 -6.38 -7.35 -13.36
N LEU A 648 -5.91 -8.48 -12.83
CA LEU A 648 -5.53 -8.64 -11.42
C LEU A 648 -4.03 -8.40 -11.16
N TRP A 649 -3.18 -8.58 -12.15
CA TRP A 649 -1.73 -8.52 -11.96
C TRP A 649 -1.24 -7.09 -11.72
N GLY A 650 -1.94 -6.12 -12.32
CA GLY A 650 -1.68 -4.69 -12.18
C GLY A 650 -0.30 -4.28 -12.69
N ASP A 651 0.19 -3.13 -12.22
CA ASP A 651 1.50 -2.58 -12.57
C ASP A 651 2.63 -3.27 -11.78
N PHE A 652 2.93 -4.51 -12.16
CA PHE A 652 4.00 -5.30 -11.54
C PHE A 652 5.38 -4.71 -11.78
N ASP A 653 5.64 -4.17 -12.97
CA ASP A 653 6.94 -3.62 -13.33
C ASP A 653 7.23 -2.35 -12.53
N GLY A 654 6.22 -1.50 -12.31
CA GLY A 654 6.29 -0.35 -11.41
C GLY A 654 6.58 -0.77 -9.96
N THR A 655 5.93 -1.82 -9.43
CA THR A 655 6.25 -2.36 -8.09
C THR A 655 7.70 -2.87 -8.04
N SER A 656 8.13 -3.66 -9.02
CA SER A 656 9.50 -4.21 -9.10
C SER A 656 10.55 -3.11 -9.13
N THR A 657 10.30 -2.05 -9.88
CA THR A 657 11.18 -0.86 -9.95
C THR A 657 11.31 -0.19 -8.58
N LYS A 658 10.19 0.02 -7.88
CA LYS A 658 10.21 0.61 -6.53
C LYS A 658 10.96 -0.26 -5.53
N ILE A 659 10.84 -1.58 -5.61
CA ILE A 659 11.60 -2.53 -4.76
C ILE A 659 13.11 -2.33 -4.95
N VAL A 660 13.58 -2.26 -6.20
CA VAL A 660 15.01 -2.05 -6.48
C VAL A 660 15.46 -0.68 -5.96
N LEU A 661 14.63 0.37 -6.12
CA LEU A 661 14.92 1.72 -5.62
C LEU A 661 15.12 1.73 -4.10
N ILE A 662 14.19 1.13 -3.34
CA ILE A 662 14.31 1.14 -1.87
C ILE A 662 15.53 0.34 -1.41
N LEU A 663 15.81 -0.82 -2.02
CA LEU A 663 16.96 -1.65 -1.64
C LEU A 663 18.28 -0.94 -1.95
N THR A 664 18.35 -0.28 -3.11
CA THR A 664 19.53 0.51 -3.50
C THR A 664 19.75 1.68 -2.54
N ALA A 665 18.69 2.42 -2.21
CA ALA A 665 18.78 3.55 -1.28
C ALA A 665 19.21 3.09 0.13
N ILE A 666 18.62 2.01 0.64
CA ILE A 666 18.96 1.45 1.95
C ILE A 666 20.41 0.95 1.97
N ASN A 667 20.82 0.16 0.98
CA ASN A 667 22.17 -0.41 0.92
C ASN A 667 23.24 0.68 0.73
N GLY A 668 22.96 1.69 -0.09
CA GLY A 668 23.83 2.85 -0.28
C GLY A 668 24.03 3.64 1.01
N TRP A 669 22.94 3.88 1.75
CA TRP A 669 23.00 4.56 3.03
C TRP A 669 23.72 3.72 4.10
N THR A 670 23.37 2.43 4.27
CA THR A 670 23.99 1.58 5.31
C THR A 670 25.50 1.41 5.11
N GLY A 671 25.97 1.26 3.86
CA GLY A 671 27.40 1.17 3.56
C GLY A 671 28.17 2.50 3.70
N GLY A 672 27.48 3.63 3.78
CA GLY A 672 28.07 4.95 4.02
C GLY A 672 28.27 5.30 5.50
N LEU A 673 27.64 4.56 6.43
CA LEU A 673 27.62 4.91 7.85
C LEU A 673 29.00 4.77 8.50
N LYS A 674 29.46 5.86 9.12
CA LYS A 674 30.69 5.89 9.93
C LYS A 674 30.35 6.17 11.38
N VAL A 675 30.46 5.15 12.24
CA VAL A 675 30.04 5.25 13.64
C VAL A 675 31.11 4.76 14.59
N ALA A 676 31.37 5.55 15.64
CA ALA A 676 32.32 5.20 16.70
C ALA A 676 31.60 4.50 17.88
N LYS A 677 32.30 3.59 18.56
CA LYS A 677 31.74 2.71 19.61
C LYS A 677 31.18 3.43 20.86
N ASN A 678 31.53 4.69 21.07
CA ASN A 678 31.25 5.43 22.32
C ASN A 678 30.24 6.57 22.14
N TRP A 679 29.46 6.56 21.07
CA TRP A 679 28.47 7.60 20.81
C TRP A 679 27.41 7.68 21.91
N ASN A 680 27.08 8.92 22.29
CA ASN A 680 25.90 9.30 23.05
C ASN A 680 24.69 9.49 22.12
N LEU A 681 23.51 9.81 22.67
CA LEU A 681 22.31 9.99 21.84
C LEU A 681 22.47 11.08 20.76
N PRO A 682 22.87 12.32 21.06
CA PRO A 682 23.08 13.36 20.06
C PRO A 682 24.04 12.98 18.92
N ASP A 683 25.06 12.19 19.19
CA ASP A 683 26.05 11.79 18.19
C ASP A 683 25.42 11.01 17.01
N TYR A 684 24.29 10.32 17.24
CA TYR A 684 23.56 9.60 16.19
C TYR A 684 22.76 10.51 15.23
N ALA A 685 22.72 11.83 15.44
CA ALA A 685 21.96 12.76 14.58
C ALA A 685 22.40 12.70 13.11
N SER A 686 23.69 12.44 12.86
CA SER A 686 24.24 12.26 11.50
C SER A 686 23.56 11.15 10.71
N ILE A 687 23.19 10.04 11.37
CA ILE A 687 22.53 8.88 10.74
C ILE A 687 21.21 9.26 10.10
N PHE A 688 20.44 10.12 10.78
CA PHE A 688 19.14 10.58 10.31
C PHE A 688 19.23 11.73 9.31
N THR A 689 20.27 12.56 9.44
CA THR A 689 20.55 13.63 8.47
C THR A 689 20.90 13.05 7.10
N GLU A 690 21.60 11.91 7.09
CA GLU A 690 21.99 11.17 5.88
C GLU A 690 20.95 10.12 5.46
N PHE A 691 19.87 9.92 6.24
CA PHE A 691 18.84 8.93 5.93
C PHE A 691 18.13 9.30 4.64
N PRO A 692 18.11 8.41 3.62
CA PRO A 692 17.53 8.73 2.34
C PRO A 692 16.02 8.89 2.45
N LYS A 693 15.44 9.73 1.59
CA LYS A 693 13.99 9.69 1.38
C LYS A 693 13.66 8.36 0.68
N ILE A 694 12.90 7.51 1.36
CA ILE A 694 12.43 6.22 0.83
C ILE A 694 10.94 6.34 0.53
N ASP A 695 10.55 6.03 -0.70
CA ASP A 695 9.15 6.03 -1.12
C ASP A 695 8.44 4.72 -0.70
N ASP A 696 7.11 4.77 -0.64
CA ASP A 696 6.29 3.61 -0.28
C ASP A 696 6.25 2.55 -1.39
N VAL A 697 6.26 1.28 -0.98
CA VAL A 697 6.04 0.15 -1.88
C VAL A 697 4.70 -0.52 -1.58
N ILE A 698 3.82 -0.55 -2.58
CA ILE A 698 2.56 -1.29 -2.52
C ILE A 698 2.76 -2.59 -3.30
N LEU A 699 2.75 -3.71 -2.59
CA LEU A 699 2.94 -5.05 -3.15
C LEU A 699 1.69 -5.60 -3.85
N ASP A 700 0.53 -4.98 -3.65
CA ASP A 700 -0.76 -5.41 -4.20
C ASP A 700 -1.05 -6.90 -3.98
N THR A 701 -0.82 -7.34 -2.73
CA THR A 701 -0.79 -8.75 -2.32
C THR A 701 -2.06 -9.49 -2.72
N ASP A 702 -3.22 -8.91 -2.42
CA ASP A 702 -4.51 -9.57 -2.66
C ASP A 702 -4.73 -9.88 -4.14
N ASN A 703 -4.67 -8.86 -5.00
CA ASN A 703 -4.93 -9.01 -6.43
C ASN A 703 -3.94 -9.98 -7.07
N ARG A 704 -2.66 -9.92 -6.69
CA ARG A 704 -1.62 -10.79 -7.25
C ARG A 704 -1.68 -12.22 -6.73
N ILE A 705 -2.11 -12.44 -5.49
CA ILE A 705 -2.44 -13.77 -5.00
C ILE A 705 -3.64 -14.33 -5.74
N ASP A 706 -4.69 -13.54 -5.97
CA ASP A 706 -5.87 -13.96 -6.74
C ASP A 706 -5.51 -14.29 -8.19
N ALA A 707 -4.66 -13.47 -8.82
CA ALA A 707 -4.13 -13.71 -10.16
C ALA A 707 -3.38 -15.04 -10.19
N ALA A 708 -2.50 -15.26 -9.21
CA ALA A 708 -1.74 -16.48 -9.07
C ALA A 708 -2.62 -17.70 -8.71
N ASN A 709 -3.76 -17.51 -8.06
CA ASN A 709 -4.71 -18.57 -7.70
C ASN A 709 -5.58 -19.01 -8.90
N ARG A 710 -5.70 -18.20 -9.97
CA ARG A 710 -6.39 -18.61 -11.22
C ARG A 710 -5.78 -19.87 -11.83
N PHE A 711 -4.52 -20.09 -11.52
CA PHE A 711 -3.77 -21.23 -11.98
C PHE A 711 -4.15 -22.50 -11.19
N ASP A 712 -4.48 -22.46 -9.89
CA ASP A 712 -4.45 -23.63 -8.97
C ASP A 712 -5.33 -24.83 -9.37
N LYS A 713 -6.27 -24.63 -10.29
CA LYS A 713 -7.17 -25.66 -10.82
C LYS A 713 -6.71 -26.27 -12.15
N ARG A 714 -5.53 -25.92 -12.65
CA ARG A 714 -5.03 -26.30 -13.98
C ARG A 714 -3.66 -26.96 -13.90
N GLN A 715 -3.37 -27.91 -14.80
CA GLN A 715 -2.01 -28.44 -14.96
C GLN A 715 -1.15 -27.42 -15.71
N TYR A 716 -0.03 -27.00 -15.11
CA TYR A 716 0.91 -26.04 -15.70
C TYR A 716 2.03 -26.73 -16.48
N ALA A 717 2.52 -26.04 -17.50
CA ALA A 717 3.76 -26.37 -18.20
C ALA A 717 4.71 -25.15 -18.19
N GLY A 718 6.00 -25.38 -18.44
CA GLY A 718 7.00 -24.32 -18.58
C GLY A 718 7.16 -23.45 -17.33
N ASN A 719 7.39 -22.14 -17.55
CA ASN A 719 7.72 -21.15 -16.51
C ASN A 719 6.69 -21.06 -15.38
N LEU A 720 5.41 -21.37 -15.64
CA LEU A 720 4.35 -21.26 -14.63
C LEU A 720 4.44 -22.33 -13.53
N LYS A 721 4.98 -23.52 -13.84
CA LYS A 721 5.03 -24.65 -12.90
C LYS A 721 5.89 -24.32 -11.67
N GLU A 722 7.02 -23.65 -11.87
CA GLU A 722 7.94 -23.27 -10.81
C GLU A 722 7.76 -21.81 -10.39
N GLY A 723 7.38 -20.94 -11.34
CA GLY A 723 7.19 -19.50 -11.11
C GLY A 723 6.05 -19.20 -10.15
N VAL A 724 4.86 -19.80 -10.33
CA VAL A 724 3.68 -19.46 -9.52
C VAL A 724 3.87 -19.79 -8.03
N PRO A 725 4.33 -21.00 -7.63
CA PRO A 725 4.54 -21.29 -6.21
C PRO A 725 5.64 -20.42 -5.58
N LYS A 726 6.73 -20.18 -6.30
CA LYS A 726 7.84 -19.33 -5.83
C LYS A 726 7.38 -17.89 -5.63
N PHE A 727 6.59 -17.37 -6.58
CA PHE A 727 6.00 -16.04 -6.50
C PHE A 727 5.08 -15.88 -5.30
N LYS A 728 4.11 -16.79 -5.12
CA LYS A 728 3.18 -16.77 -3.97
C LYS A 728 3.94 -16.77 -2.65
N LYS A 729 4.94 -17.66 -2.52
CA LYS A 729 5.76 -17.73 -1.31
C LYS A 729 6.47 -16.42 -1.02
N SER A 730 7.16 -15.84 -2.00
CA SER A 730 7.87 -14.57 -1.82
C SER A 730 6.90 -13.42 -1.52
N LEU A 731 5.78 -13.32 -2.24
CA LEU A 731 4.78 -12.29 -2.01
C LEU A 731 4.21 -12.35 -0.59
N LEU A 732 3.85 -13.55 -0.10
CA LEU A 732 3.35 -13.74 1.26
C LEU A 732 4.40 -13.38 2.32
N GLU A 733 5.67 -13.74 2.12
CA GLU A 733 6.74 -13.34 3.05
C GLU A 733 6.96 -11.82 3.07
N LEU A 734 6.98 -11.18 1.91
CA LEU A 734 7.17 -9.72 1.80
C LEU A 734 5.96 -8.93 2.29
N SER A 735 4.75 -9.48 2.18
CA SER A 735 3.52 -8.84 2.68
C SER A 735 3.47 -8.69 4.21
N LYS A 736 4.37 -9.37 4.93
CA LYS A 736 4.59 -9.21 6.38
C LYS A 736 5.49 -8.02 6.72
N LEU A 737 6.12 -7.41 5.72
CA LEU A 737 6.94 -6.22 5.88
C LEU A 737 6.09 -4.96 5.77
N ASP A 738 6.38 -4.01 6.65
CA ASP A 738 5.83 -2.67 6.52
C ASP A 738 6.72 -1.83 5.60
N LEU A 739 6.20 -1.49 4.42
CA LEU A 739 6.92 -0.78 3.36
C LEU A 739 6.37 0.64 3.13
N LYS A 740 5.62 1.20 4.10
CA LYS A 740 5.08 2.57 4.04
C LYS A 740 5.94 3.54 4.84
N PHE A 741 7.10 3.92 4.30
CA PHE A 741 8.08 4.82 4.91
C PHE A 741 7.59 6.27 5.04
N SER A 742 6.74 6.73 4.10
CA SER A 742 6.33 8.12 3.98
C SER A 742 5.70 8.69 5.26
N ARG A 743 4.97 7.86 6.01
CA ARG A 743 4.27 8.27 7.24
C ARG A 743 5.19 8.69 8.39
N PHE A 744 6.48 8.35 8.32
CA PHE A 744 7.47 8.70 9.33
C PHE A 744 8.49 9.73 8.83
N GLN A 745 8.34 10.23 7.60
CA GLN A 745 9.33 11.11 6.98
C GLN A 745 9.54 12.41 7.78
N SER A 746 8.48 13.00 8.33
CA SER A 746 8.58 14.18 9.19
C SER A 746 9.40 13.90 10.45
N SER A 747 9.15 12.77 11.10
CA SER A 747 9.78 12.39 12.36
C SER A 747 11.26 12.06 12.14
N VAL A 748 11.59 11.35 11.05
CA VAL A 748 12.98 11.12 10.59
C VAL A 748 13.70 12.45 10.38
N HIS A 749 13.09 13.41 9.70
CA HIS A 749 13.70 14.72 9.46
C HIS A 749 13.94 15.50 10.76
N GLN A 750 13.08 15.34 11.76
CA GLN A 750 13.18 16.00 13.06
C GLN A 750 14.12 15.27 14.05
N MET A 751 14.64 14.09 13.70
CA MET A 751 15.44 13.27 14.61
C MET A 751 16.70 13.95 15.16
N PRO A 752 17.46 14.77 14.41
CA PRO A 752 18.59 15.50 14.98
C PRO A 752 18.22 16.34 16.20
N THR A 753 17.14 17.12 16.10
CA THR A 753 16.60 17.92 17.21
C THR A 753 16.03 17.02 18.31
N THR A 754 15.28 15.99 17.93
CA THR A 754 14.64 15.07 18.88
C THR A 754 15.68 14.33 19.73
N LEU A 755 16.81 13.91 19.15
CA LEU A 755 17.92 13.24 19.85
C LEU A 755 18.57 14.17 20.88
N MET A 756 18.74 15.45 20.53
CA MET A 756 19.30 16.47 21.41
C MET A 756 18.37 16.72 22.59
N GLU A 757 17.11 17.06 22.34
CA GLU A 757 16.10 17.34 23.37
C GLU A 757 15.85 16.11 24.26
N MET A 758 15.77 14.91 23.68
CA MET A 758 15.65 13.67 24.43
C MET A 758 16.84 13.46 25.37
N SER A 759 18.06 13.68 24.87
CA SER A 759 19.27 13.55 25.70
C SER A 759 19.31 14.58 26.83
N GLU A 760 18.84 15.80 26.60
CA GLU A 760 18.77 16.83 27.63
C GLU A 760 17.76 16.47 28.71
N LYS A 761 16.54 16.08 28.33
CA LYS A 761 15.47 15.71 29.28
C LYS A 761 15.83 14.44 30.08
N LEU A 762 16.52 13.48 29.48
CA LEU A 762 16.95 12.25 30.17
C LEU A 762 18.15 12.48 31.11
N ARG A 763 19.11 13.35 30.75
CA ARG A 763 20.33 13.58 31.56
C ARG A 763 20.21 14.69 32.59
N ASN A 764 19.35 15.68 32.34
CA ASN A 764 19.19 16.84 33.20
C ASN A 764 17.71 17.04 33.57
N PRO A 765 17.04 16.05 34.19
CA PRO A 765 15.60 16.12 34.46
C PRO A 765 15.22 17.18 35.50
N ASN A 766 16.17 17.89 36.11
CA ASN A 766 15.94 18.97 37.09
C ASN A 766 16.23 20.38 36.53
N LYS A 767 16.65 20.49 35.26
CA LYS A 767 16.90 21.79 34.63
C LYS A 767 15.55 22.39 34.26
N ILE A 768 15.16 23.45 34.96
CA ILE A 768 13.93 24.21 34.70
C ILE A 768 14.14 24.91 33.35
N ASP A 769 13.21 24.74 32.41
CA ASP A 769 13.14 25.61 31.24
C ASP A 769 12.87 27.02 31.76
N GLU A 770 13.84 27.92 31.63
CA GLU A 770 13.79 29.29 32.18
C GLU A 770 12.61 30.13 31.63
N THR A 771 11.86 29.60 30.66
CA THR A 771 10.70 30.22 30.01
C THR A 771 9.35 29.97 30.71
N ASP A 772 9.29 29.10 31.73
CA ASP A 772 8.06 28.74 32.44
C ASP A 772 8.01 29.29 33.88
N THR A 773 8.50 30.51 34.11
CA THR A 773 8.21 31.22 35.37
C THR A 773 6.87 31.95 35.25
N GLU A 774 5.96 31.69 36.20
CA GLU A 774 4.64 32.34 36.31
C GLU A 774 4.72 33.88 36.29
N GLU A 775 5.89 34.47 36.57
CA GLU A 775 6.14 35.91 36.48
C GLU A 775 6.22 36.46 35.04
N GLU A 776 6.68 35.67 34.06
CA GLU A 776 6.74 36.12 32.65
C GLU A 776 5.38 36.04 31.94
N MET A 777 4.54 35.06 32.27
CA MET A 777 3.17 34.98 31.76
C MET A 777 2.29 36.15 32.24
N VAL A 778 2.44 36.56 33.50
CA VAL A 778 1.70 37.70 34.07
C VAL A 778 2.18 39.03 33.47
N ASN A 779 3.48 39.17 33.19
CA ASN A 779 4.02 40.37 32.54
C ASN A 779 3.61 40.47 31.06
N ASN A 780 3.66 39.37 30.30
CA ASN A 780 3.25 39.35 28.90
C ASN A 780 1.74 39.57 28.73
N ASP A 781 0.90 39.09 29.65
CA ASP A 781 -0.55 39.33 29.59
C ASP A 781 -0.90 40.79 29.97
N SER A 782 -0.14 41.40 30.89
CA SER A 782 -0.27 42.83 31.19
C SER A 782 0.16 43.71 30.01
N GLU A 783 1.22 43.33 29.30
CA GLU A 783 1.73 44.08 28.15
C GLU A 783 0.82 43.90 26.93
N LYS A 784 0.25 42.70 26.72
CA LYS A 784 -0.78 42.46 25.70
C LYS A 784 -2.08 43.22 25.98
N ARG A 785 -2.56 43.25 27.22
CA ARG A 785 -3.72 44.09 27.61
C ARG A 785 -3.45 45.57 27.41
N ARG A 786 -2.26 46.05 27.77
CA ARG A 786 -1.87 47.45 27.56
C ARG A 786 -1.73 47.83 26.09
N ARG A 787 -1.26 46.91 25.23
CA ARG A 787 -1.27 47.10 23.76
C ARG A 787 -2.68 47.08 23.18
N LEU A 788 -3.56 46.21 23.67
CA LEU A 788 -4.96 46.14 23.24
C LEU A 788 -5.75 47.40 23.65
N GLU A 789 -5.51 47.92 24.86
CA GLU A 789 -6.10 49.17 25.34
C GLU A 789 -5.60 50.41 24.58
N ASN A 790 -4.36 50.39 24.10
CA ASN A 790 -3.83 51.46 23.24
C ASN A 790 -4.43 51.39 21.82
N LEU A 791 -4.57 50.18 21.24
CA LEU A 791 -5.23 49.99 19.94
C LEU A 791 -6.72 50.38 19.98
N LEU A 792 -7.42 50.10 21.09
CA LEU A 792 -8.82 50.50 21.30
C LEU A 792 -8.99 52.01 21.57
N LYS A 793 -7.91 52.72 21.93
CA LYS A 793 -7.90 54.19 22.04
C LYS A 793 -7.64 54.88 20.70
N GLU A 794 -6.85 54.25 19.83
CA GLU A 794 -6.60 54.75 18.47
C GLU A 794 -7.84 54.61 17.56
N ASP A 795 -8.69 53.60 17.79
CA ASP A 795 -9.93 53.36 17.01
C ASP A 795 -11.13 54.28 17.41
N LYS A 796 -10.94 55.21 18.35
CA LYS A 796 -11.97 56.19 18.78
C LYS A 796 -11.79 57.60 18.22
N MET A 797 -10.80 57.82 17.37
CA MET A 797 -10.58 59.10 16.70
C MET A 797 -10.36 58.87 15.20
N GLU A 798 -11.46 58.73 14.44
CA GLU A 798 -11.59 59.29 13.08
C GLU A 798 -12.99 58.99 12.52
N ASP A 799 -13.85 60.01 12.51
CA ASP A 799 -15.15 60.04 11.84
C ASP A 799 -15.00 60.43 10.35
N GLY A 800 -15.41 59.53 9.44
CA GLY A 800 -15.98 59.82 8.10
C GLY A 800 -15.08 59.66 6.85
N PRO A 801 -15.65 59.63 5.62
CA PRO A 801 -16.63 58.65 5.12
C PRO A 801 -16.26 57.97 3.75
N ASN A 802 -16.77 56.75 3.56
CA ASN A 802 -17.17 56.03 2.31
C ASN A 802 -16.25 56.01 1.06
N TYR A 803 -15.87 54.80 0.61
CA TYR A 803 -16.50 54.08 -0.53
C TYR A 803 -15.96 52.64 -0.63
N GLY A 804 -16.83 51.70 -1.04
CA GLY A 804 -16.77 50.26 -0.73
C GLY A 804 -15.66 49.41 -1.36
N SER A 805 -15.24 48.39 -0.60
CA SER A 805 -14.84 47.08 -1.13
C SER A 805 -15.14 45.97 -0.10
N SER A 806 -15.63 44.84 -0.59
CA SER A 806 -16.21 43.73 0.17
C SER A 806 -15.14 42.78 0.72
N ASN A 807 -14.57 43.10 1.87
CA ASN A 807 -13.68 42.20 2.64
C ASN A 807 -14.15 42.01 4.10
N PHE A 808 -15.46 41.95 4.31
CA PHE A 808 -16.08 42.04 5.63
C PHE A 808 -16.67 40.71 6.12
N GLU A 809 -15.96 39.57 6.03
CA GLU A 809 -16.35 38.35 6.76
C GLU A 809 -15.19 37.53 7.39
N PHE A 810 -13.92 37.78 7.07
CA PHE A 810 -12.81 37.07 7.72
C PHE A 810 -12.46 37.61 9.13
N GLY A 811 -12.75 38.87 9.42
CA GLY A 811 -12.40 39.52 10.70
C GLY A 811 -13.24 39.07 11.91
N LYS A 812 -14.47 38.58 11.70
CA LYS A 812 -15.35 38.12 12.80
C LYS A 812 -15.04 36.69 13.26
N LEU A 813 -14.46 35.85 12.40
CA LEU A 813 -14.06 34.48 12.75
C LEU A 813 -12.78 34.43 13.60
N ALA A 814 -11.85 35.38 13.40
CA ALA A 814 -10.63 35.48 14.20
C ALA A 814 -10.90 35.93 15.65
N MET A 815 -11.94 36.73 15.89
CA MET A 815 -12.26 37.23 17.22
C MET A 815 -13.01 36.19 18.09
N ILE A 816 -13.73 35.25 17.48
CA ILE A 816 -14.40 34.15 18.20
C ILE A 816 -13.38 33.09 18.65
N PHE A 817 -12.29 32.89 17.90
CA PHE A 817 -11.25 31.91 18.25
C PHE A 817 -10.40 32.34 19.46
N LEU A 818 -10.25 33.64 19.71
CA LEU A 818 -9.47 34.16 20.84
C LEU A 818 -10.26 34.26 22.16
N VAL A 819 -11.60 34.25 22.12
CA VAL A 819 -12.45 34.29 23.32
C VAL A 819 -12.75 32.87 23.88
N ILE A 820 -12.40 31.81 23.13
CA ILE A 820 -12.59 30.41 23.56
C ILE A 820 -11.31 29.81 24.20
N GLN A 821 -10.18 30.53 24.19
CA GLN A 821 -8.90 30.09 24.79
C GLN A 821 -8.33 31.02 25.88
N LEU A 822 -9.15 31.91 26.42
CA LEU A 822 -8.95 32.53 27.73
C LEU A 822 -10.01 31.98 28.69
#